data_AF-A0A958HWK7-F1
#
_entry.id   AF-A0A958HWK7-F1
#
_cell.length_a   1.000
_cell.length_b   1.000
_cell.length_c   1.000
_cell.angle_alpha   90.00
_cell.angle_beta   90.00
_cell.angle_gamma   90.00
#
_symmetry.space_group_name_H-M   'P 1'
#
loop_
_entity.id
_entity.type
_entity.pdbx_description
1 polymer ?
#
loop_
_entity_poly.entity_id
_entity_poly.type
_entity_poly.pdbx_seq_one_letter_code
_entity_poly.pdbx_strand_id
1 'polypeptide(L)'
;MKALKFPGEKEIVKRIRYIIVGLGVLLWIATAFGQDSTAVDSSAAGWAERMFRQDLQPQLLPEFADGYGVVFRDLNRDGFADIYIVCFRNLNRLFINQGKPDFFLDYTIQSGLGGNLMSYGENNLELGASAVDYNNDGWQDILIVGWGLTTYLYPQQANLSFRENFPLAEIYYPIDGNAGIWADVNRDGELDLFVTDEHYHNRLFMNNGAGHFRERSKKFGLNQPAISQGAAFADVDQDGYPDLYVCNWFAPDRFYRNIEGKQYQQMALPLPHLQDSLKSNGASFGDIDNDGDLDLLVTDRDGQTRLYENNFSPERPEAWSFRDITDTAGIANDLPAYGGIIADLNNDGWQDIFFTNIGPNQLYLNRGDRRFQLIYQETFSPTFPRRGYSTGAAVADYDNDGDLDLFVANKDTLSVLYHNPLQAGSFLRLVLEGVTSNRDAIGSKIWLYQETAPGDFSRLYGFREISGGTGYLSISEAAAHFGVETGKRYQARIRFPSGTEIRTAPLAPGGIYPVAESGGMQKSVTRAFQYAARVGRSEDFWLNTLLLLTWLLLLIGFMRFSIRRYLWQNNQTTLFLISTMVLGYLIFLLLSGQPTWIVLLAQIGTLLTLMAVLAGFMEKLHRIETQRYGYRQLLQNFSQQLIFIKNNSELYERLVSTIQQSMKVTFCSALEVE
;
A
#
# COMPACT_ATOMS: atom_id res chain seq x y z
N MET A 1 -29.65 -65.64 76.02
CA MET A 1 -30.59 -65.99 74.93
C MET A 1 -31.00 -64.68 74.27
N LYS A 2 -30.71 -64.32 73.02
CA LYS A 2 -30.56 -65.09 71.76
C LYS A 2 -29.48 -64.45 70.87
N ALA A 3 -28.70 -65.34 70.25
CA ALA A 3 -27.80 -65.23 69.09
C ALA A 3 -27.53 -63.87 68.40
N LEU A 4 -26.28 -63.42 68.50
CA LEU A 4 -25.59 -62.66 67.45
C LEU A 4 -25.21 -63.62 66.32
N LYS A 5 -25.73 -63.39 65.10
CA LYS A 5 -25.20 -63.98 63.86
C LYS A 5 -24.43 -62.89 63.12
N PHE A 6 -23.10 -63.04 63.05
CA PHE A 6 -22.28 -62.26 62.13
C PHE A 6 -22.48 -62.77 60.70
N PRO A 7 -22.66 -61.91 59.68
CA PRO A 7 -22.61 -62.34 58.28
C PRO A 7 -21.18 -62.78 57.94
N GLY A 8 -21.06 -63.90 57.23
CA GLY A 8 -19.76 -64.48 56.88
C GLY A 8 -18.90 -63.57 56.00
N GLU A 9 -17.58 -63.76 56.08
CA GLU A 9 -16.53 -62.98 55.39
C GLU A 9 -16.81 -62.72 53.90
N LYS A 10 -17.56 -63.60 53.22
CA LYS A 10 -17.95 -63.40 51.81
C LYS A 10 -18.88 -62.21 51.57
N GLU A 11 -19.75 -61.87 52.52
CA GLU A 11 -20.65 -60.70 52.42
C GLU A 11 -19.87 -59.39 52.63
N ILE A 12 -18.88 -59.41 53.52
CA ILE A 12 -18.00 -58.28 53.82
C ILE A 12 -17.08 -58.00 52.63
N VAL A 13 -16.49 -59.04 52.02
CA VAL A 13 -15.66 -58.90 50.81
C VAL A 13 -16.49 -58.41 49.61
N LYS A 14 -17.75 -58.82 49.48
CA LYS A 14 -18.67 -58.28 48.46
C LYS A 14 -18.96 -56.80 48.69
N ARG A 15 -19.29 -56.39 49.93
CA ARG A 15 -19.55 -54.98 50.26
C ARG A 15 -18.30 -54.11 50.09
N ILE A 16 -17.11 -54.60 50.43
CA ILE A 16 -15.84 -53.89 50.20
C ILE A 16 -15.57 -53.76 48.69
N ARG A 17 -15.86 -54.78 47.86
CA ARG A 17 -15.76 -54.65 46.41
C ARG A 17 -16.74 -53.62 45.83
N TYR A 18 -17.98 -53.56 46.32
CA TYR A 18 -18.93 -52.52 45.89
C TYR A 18 -18.50 -51.11 46.33
N ILE A 19 -17.87 -50.97 47.50
CA ILE A 19 -17.33 -49.69 47.97
C ILE A 19 -16.08 -49.30 47.18
N ILE A 20 -15.20 -50.23 46.81
CA ILE A 20 -14.01 -49.95 45.98
C ILE A 20 -14.39 -49.63 44.53
N VAL A 21 -15.37 -50.33 43.96
CA VAL A 21 -15.91 -49.99 42.62
C VAL A 21 -16.69 -48.67 42.67
N GLY A 22 -17.44 -48.41 43.74
CA GLY A 22 -18.12 -47.12 43.95
C GLY A 22 -17.14 -45.96 44.14
N LEU A 23 -16.05 -46.16 44.90
CA LEU A 23 -14.96 -45.18 45.05
C LEU A 23 -14.17 -45.03 43.76
N GLY A 24 -13.95 -46.09 42.98
CA GLY A 24 -13.31 -46.02 41.66
C GLY A 24 -14.15 -45.29 40.63
N VAL A 25 -15.48 -45.45 40.66
CA VAL A 25 -16.42 -44.68 39.82
C VAL A 25 -16.54 -43.23 40.30
N LEU A 26 -16.50 -42.97 41.62
CA LEU A 26 -16.46 -41.61 42.16
C LEU A 26 -15.12 -40.91 41.91
N LEU A 27 -13.99 -41.63 41.92
CA LEU A 27 -12.69 -41.09 41.54
C LEU A 27 -12.62 -40.86 40.02
N TRP A 28 -13.21 -41.76 39.22
CA TRP A 28 -13.32 -41.60 37.77
C TRP A 28 -14.25 -40.43 37.40
N ILE A 29 -15.38 -40.26 38.07
CA ILE A 29 -16.25 -39.08 37.96
C ILE A 29 -15.52 -37.83 38.48
N ALA A 30 -14.76 -37.89 39.56
CA ALA A 30 -13.96 -36.75 40.03
C ALA A 30 -12.78 -36.40 39.12
N THR A 31 -12.25 -37.34 38.33
CA THR A 31 -11.25 -37.06 37.28
C THR A 31 -11.87 -36.71 35.93
N ALA A 32 -13.08 -37.20 35.64
CA ALA A 32 -13.83 -36.91 34.41
C ALA A 32 -14.64 -35.60 34.51
N PHE A 33 -14.97 -35.15 35.72
CA PHE A 33 -15.57 -33.85 36.05
C PHE A 33 -14.62 -32.93 36.82
N GLY A 34 -13.35 -33.34 37.00
CA GLY A 34 -12.29 -32.54 37.63
C GLY A 34 -11.42 -31.77 36.65
N GLN A 35 -11.76 -31.81 35.36
CA GLN A 35 -11.27 -30.86 34.36
C GLN A 35 -12.47 -30.25 33.63
N ASP A 36 -13.33 -29.54 34.38
CA ASP A 36 -13.91 -28.34 33.81
C ASP A 36 -12.74 -27.40 33.53
N SER A 37 -12.28 -27.37 32.27
CA SER A 37 -11.30 -26.41 31.77
C SER A 37 -11.87 -24.99 31.65
N THR A 38 -12.87 -24.66 32.46
CA THR A 38 -13.44 -23.31 32.60
C THR A 38 -12.75 -22.51 33.70
N ALA A 39 -11.63 -22.98 34.24
CA ALA A 39 -10.68 -22.09 34.88
C ALA A 39 -10.14 -21.16 33.79
N VAL A 40 -10.89 -20.08 33.55
CA VAL A 40 -10.38 -18.84 32.99
C VAL A 40 -9.03 -18.63 33.64
N ASP A 41 -7.97 -18.58 32.83
CA ASP A 41 -6.71 -18.09 33.37
C ASP A 41 -7.02 -16.67 33.83
N SER A 42 -7.15 -16.49 35.15
CA SER A 42 -7.58 -15.24 35.74
C SER A 42 -6.64 -14.09 35.35
N SER A 43 -5.40 -14.42 34.95
CA SER A 43 -4.45 -13.47 34.41
C SER A 43 -4.80 -13.02 33.00
N ALA A 44 -5.16 -13.94 32.09
CA ALA A 44 -5.55 -13.64 30.72
C ALA A 44 -6.87 -12.85 30.66
N ALA A 45 -7.90 -13.27 31.40
CA ALA A 45 -9.13 -12.48 31.48
C ALA A 45 -8.92 -11.13 32.16
N GLY A 46 -8.06 -11.07 33.18
CA GLY A 46 -7.70 -9.81 33.82
C GLY A 46 -6.93 -8.86 32.90
N TRP A 47 -6.08 -9.37 32.01
CA TRP A 47 -5.39 -8.59 30.99
C TRP A 47 -6.37 -8.05 29.94
N ALA A 48 -7.19 -8.92 29.34
CA ALA A 48 -8.16 -8.51 28.34
C ALA A 48 -9.16 -7.50 28.94
N GLU A 49 -9.58 -7.67 30.19
CA GLU A 49 -10.40 -6.67 30.87
C GLU A 49 -9.72 -5.29 30.96
N ARG A 50 -8.40 -5.23 31.19
CA ARG A 50 -7.66 -3.95 31.18
C ARG A 50 -7.57 -3.34 29.79
N MET A 51 -7.30 -4.15 28.76
CA MET A 51 -7.22 -3.70 27.37
C MET A 51 -8.55 -3.13 26.89
N PHE A 52 -9.69 -3.73 27.25
CA PHE A 52 -10.99 -3.33 26.70
C PHE A 52 -11.84 -2.43 27.63
N ARG A 53 -11.39 -2.14 28.85
CA ARG A 53 -12.07 -1.20 29.75
C ARG A 53 -11.79 0.24 29.36
N GLN A 54 -12.76 0.88 28.70
CA GLN A 54 -12.63 2.26 28.22
C GLN A 54 -12.30 3.29 29.31
N ASP A 55 -12.74 3.11 30.55
CA ASP A 55 -12.40 3.99 31.67
C ASP A 55 -10.92 3.94 32.09
N LEU A 56 -10.21 2.91 31.64
CA LEU A 56 -8.78 2.72 31.85
C LEU A 56 -7.95 3.07 30.61
N GLN A 57 -8.58 3.36 29.48
CA GLN A 57 -7.91 3.66 28.22
C GLN A 57 -7.51 5.14 28.14
N PRO A 58 -6.30 5.45 27.65
CA PRO A 58 -5.92 6.83 27.39
C PRO A 58 -6.79 7.39 26.25
N GLN A 59 -7.30 8.62 26.41
CA GLN A 59 -7.98 9.32 25.33
C GLN A 59 -6.96 9.89 24.35
N LEU A 60 -6.50 9.04 23.41
CA LEU A 60 -5.48 9.37 22.43
C LEU A 60 -6.05 10.02 21.15
N LEU A 61 -7.31 9.72 20.86
CA LEU A 61 -8.01 10.19 19.67
C LEU A 61 -9.26 10.99 20.07
N PRO A 62 -9.68 11.97 19.26
CA PRO A 62 -10.99 12.60 19.43
C PRO A 62 -12.11 11.56 19.25
N GLU A 63 -13.26 11.79 19.86
CA GLU A 63 -14.42 10.93 19.69
C GLU A 63 -15.07 11.13 18.32
N PHE A 64 -15.25 10.04 17.57
CA PHE A 64 -16.02 10.02 16.31
C PHE A 64 -16.64 8.63 16.08
N ALA A 65 -17.65 8.58 15.22
CA ALA A 65 -18.36 7.37 14.81
C ALA A 65 -18.40 7.29 13.27
N ASP A 66 -19.23 6.40 12.73
CA ASP A 66 -19.43 6.18 11.29
C ASP A 66 -18.23 5.58 10.56
N GLY A 67 -17.32 4.94 11.28
CA GLY A 67 -16.12 4.31 10.73
C GLY A 67 -16.39 2.97 10.05
N TYR A 68 -15.61 2.68 9.00
CA TYR A 68 -15.62 1.44 8.24
C TYR A 68 -14.20 0.84 8.10
N GLY A 69 -13.56 0.96 6.94
CA GLY A 69 -12.21 0.44 6.70
C GLY A 69 -11.14 1.24 7.43
N VAL A 70 -10.10 0.54 7.89
CA VAL A 70 -9.00 1.11 8.69
C VAL A 70 -7.65 0.76 8.07
N VAL A 71 -6.76 1.74 8.03
CA VAL A 71 -5.32 1.55 7.84
C VAL A 71 -4.64 1.85 9.16
N PHE A 72 -3.88 0.90 9.69
CA PHE A 72 -3.03 1.10 10.87
C PHE A 72 -1.57 0.79 10.51
N ARG A 73 -0.86 1.80 9.99
CA ARG A 73 0.48 1.67 9.40
C ARG A 73 1.27 2.97 9.58
N ASP A 74 2.59 2.87 9.59
CA ASP A 74 3.48 4.03 9.50
C ASP A 74 3.39 4.67 8.09
N LEU A 75 2.66 5.78 7.96
CA LEU A 75 2.39 6.44 6.68
C LEU A 75 3.46 7.48 6.34
N ASN A 76 4.11 8.07 7.35
CA ASN A 76 5.07 9.16 7.22
C ASN A 76 6.55 8.73 7.36
N ARG A 77 6.79 7.46 7.72
CA ARG A 77 8.09 6.80 7.90
C ARG A 77 8.89 7.29 9.11
N ASP A 78 8.22 7.70 10.17
CA ASP A 78 8.86 8.07 11.43
C ASP A 78 9.06 6.90 12.40
N GLY A 79 8.58 5.71 12.03
CA GLY A 79 8.69 4.48 12.80
C GLY A 79 7.53 4.25 13.78
N PHE A 80 6.51 5.12 13.78
CA PHE A 80 5.30 4.95 14.58
C PHE A 80 4.09 4.69 13.68
N ALA A 81 3.19 3.81 14.11
CA ALA A 81 2.00 3.51 13.32
C ALA A 81 0.99 4.67 13.39
N ASP A 82 0.57 5.14 12.21
CA ASP A 82 -0.49 6.13 12.00
C ASP A 82 -1.83 5.44 11.73
N ILE A 83 -2.93 6.19 11.82
CA ILE A 83 -4.27 5.66 11.62
C ILE A 83 -5.02 6.47 10.56
N TYR A 84 -5.46 5.80 9.50
CA TYR A 84 -6.44 6.34 8.55
C TYR A 84 -7.75 5.56 8.63
N ILE A 85 -8.87 6.26 8.73
CA ILE A 85 -10.21 5.66 8.83
C ILE A 85 -11.10 6.26 7.75
N VAL A 86 -11.77 5.38 7.01
CA VAL A 86 -12.86 5.75 6.12
C VAL A 86 -14.15 5.81 6.90
N CYS A 87 -14.89 6.90 6.71
CA CYS A 87 -16.19 7.12 7.31
C CYS A 87 -17.29 6.98 6.24
N PHE A 88 -18.36 6.27 6.57
CA PHE A 88 -19.39 5.88 5.60
C PHE A 88 -20.05 7.06 4.88
N ARG A 89 -20.39 8.13 5.64
CA ARG A 89 -21.00 9.37 5.12
C ARG A 89 -20.51 10.63 5.81
N ASN A 90 -19.44 10.51 6.58
CA ASN A 90 -18.82 11.63 7.29
C ASN A 90 -17.41 11.87 6.74
N LEU A 91 -16.80 12.96 7.20
CA LEU A 91 -15.39 13.23 6.93
C LEU A 91 -14.57 11.99 7.34
N ASN A 92 -13.63 11.55 6.51
CA ASN A 92 -12.65 10.53 6.88
C ASN A 92 -11.72 11.09 7.97
N ARG A 93 -10.84 10.26 8.53
CA ARG A 93 -9.90 10.69 9.56
C ARG A 93 -8.50 10.21 9.25
N LEU A 94 -7.53 11.12 9.33
CA LEU A 94 -6.10 10.80 9.34
C LEU A 94 -5.48 11.31 10.64
N PHE A 95 -4.96 10.40 11.44
CA PHE A 95 -4.27 10.68 12.68
C PHE A 95 -2.81 10.25 12.57
N ILE A 96 -1.91 11.21 12.74
CA ILE A 96 -0.47 10.97 12.66
C ILE A 96 0.09 10.85 14.06
N ASN A 97 0.69 9.70 14.35
CA ASN A 97 1.32 9.43 15.63
C ASN A 97 2.56 10.32 15.76
N GLN A 98 2.74 10.96 16.91
CA GLN A 98 3.91 11.83 17.18
C GLN A 98 4.96 11.12 18.05
N GLY A 99 4.79 9.82 18.31
CA GLY A 99 5.61 9.05 19.24
C GLY A 99 5.40 9.54 20.67
N LYS A 100 6.47 9.57 21.46
CA LYS A 100 6.40 9.87 22.90
C LYS A 100 6.45 11.37 23.21
N PRO A 101 5.55 11.93 24.06
CA PRO A 101 4.44 11.23 24.75
C PRO A 101 3.31 10.85 23.79
N ASP A 102 2.74 9.67 23.99
CA ASP A 102 1.78 9.04 23.06
C ASP A 102 0.64 10.01 22.71
N PHE A 103 0.70 10.52 21.48
CA PHE A 103 -0.17 11.59 21.02
C PHE A 103 -0.35 11.50 19.51
N PHE A 104 -1.60 11.68 19.07
CA PHE A 104 -1.95 11.72 17.67
C PHE A 104 -2.36 13.13 17.24
N LEU A 105 -1.80 13.58 16.12
CA LEU A 105 -2.18 14.81 15.46
C LEU A 105 -3.24 14.52 14.39
N ASP A 106 -4.40 15.17 14.47
CA ASP A 106 -5.37 15.16 13.38
C ASP A 106 -4.82 15.93 12.17
N TYR A 107 -4.53 15.20 11.10
CA TYR A 107 -3.97 15.70 9.85
C TYR A 107 -4.95 15.55 8.68
N THR A 108 -6.22 15.32 8.98
CA THR A 108 -7.27 15.03 7.98
C THR A 108 -7.40 16.13 6.93
N ILE A 109 -7.41 17.40 7.34
CA ILE A 109 -7.63 18.53 6.42
C ILE A 109 -6.36 18.86 5.63
N GLN A 110 -5.20 18.80 6.28
CA GLN A 110 -3.90 19.15 5.73
C GLN A 110 -3.41 18.12 4.70
N SER A 111 -3.75 16.85 4.90
CA SER A 111 -3.43 15.77 3.97
C SER A 111 -4.21 15.85 2.65
N GLY A 112 -5.42 16.42 2.68
CA GLY A 112 -6.36 16.36 1.56
C GLY A 112 -7.16 15.05 1.48
N LEU A 113 -7.07 14.18 2.50
CA LEU A 113 -7.76 12.88 2.56
C LEU A 113 -9.06 12.90 3.36
N GLY A 114 -9.73 14.05 3.44
CA GLY A 114 -10.98 14.21 4.17
C GLY A 114 -12.16 13.38 3.66
N GLY A 115 -12.02 12.66 2.55
CA GLY A 115 -13.10 11.93 1.92
C GLY A 115 -14.12 12.86 1.25
N ASN A 116 -15.16 12.26 0.68
CA ASN A 116 -16.16 12.98 -0.10
C ASN A 116 -17.38 13.42 0.74
N LEU A 117 -17.48 14.71 1.06
CA LEU A 117 -18.63 15.29 1.78
C LEU A 117 -19.79 15.64 0.84
N MET A 118 -20.33 14.66 0.11
CA MET A 118 -21.46 14.89 -0.79
C MET A 118 -22.83 14.84 -0.10
N SER A 119 -23.83 15.51 -0.71
CA SER A 119 -25.17 15.67 -0.14
C SER A 119 -25.91 14.33 -0.04
N TYR A 120 -26.74 14.19 1.00
CA TYR A 120 -27.60 13.02 1.24
C TYR A 120 -28.55 12.80 0.05
N GLY A 121 -28.24 11.86 -0.83
CA GLY A 121 -29.04 11.59 -2.05
C GLY A 121 -28.24 11.13 -3.26
N GLU A 122 -26.92 11.33 -3.28
CA GLU A 122 -26.03 10.69 -4.25
C GLU A 122 -25.56 9.33 -3.72
N ASN A 123 -25.47 8.31 -4.58
CA ASN A 123 -25.16 6.92 -4.21
C ASN A 123 -23.67 6.68 -3.85
N ASN A 124 -22.95 7.72 -3.42
CA ASN A 124 -21.52 7.67 -3.14
C ASN A 124 -21.31 7.32 -1.66
N LEU A 125 -20.63 6.21 -1.40
CA LEU A 125 -20.30 5.71 -0.06
C LEU A 125 -18.83 5.31 -0.05
N GLU A 126 -18.11 5.57 1.04
CA GLU A 126 -16.74 5.09 1.21
C GLU A 126 -16.76 3.97 2.25
N LEU A 127 -16.07 2.86 1.96
CA LEU A 127 -16.20 1.62 2.69
C LEU A 127 -14.85 1.05 3.10
N GLY A 128 -13.91 0.93 2.16
CA GLY A 128 -12.62 0.31 2.43
C GLY A 128 -11.47 1.29 2.30
N ALA A 129 -10.41 1.02 3.07
CA ALA A 129 -9.12 1.67 2.85
C ALA A 129 -7.96 0.69 2.97
N SER A 130 -6.95 0.94 2.15
CA SER A 130 -5.65 0.28 2.24
C SER A 130 -4.53 1.26 1.90
N ALA A 131 -3.33 1.00 2.44
CA ALA A 131 -2.16 1.82 2.19
C ALA A 131 -0.96 0.96 1.84
N VAL A 132 -0.38 1.23 0.67
CA VAL A 132 0.81 0.57 0.14
C VAL A 132 1.62 1.54 -0.70
N ASP A 133 2.91 1.25 -0.85
CA ASP A 133 3.78 1.90 -1.81
C ASP A 133 3.70 1.22 -3.20
N TYR A 134 2.67 1.55 -3.97
CA TYR A 134 2.44 0.87 -5.26
C TYR A 134 3.41 1.32 -6.37
N ASN A 135 3.97 2.52 -6.24
CA ASN A 135 4.85 3.12 -7.25
C ASN A 135 6.35 3.01 -6.87
N ASN A 136 6.64 2.46 -5.69
CA ASN A 136 7.98 2.24 -5.17
C ASN A 136 8.81 3.53 -4.99
N ASP A 137 8.19 4.66 -4.63
CA ASP A 137 8.82 6.00 -4.63
C ASP A 137 9.44 6.43 -3.30
N GLY A 138 8.82 6.07 -2.19
CA GLY A 138 9.28 6.40 -0.86
C GLY A 138 8.14 6.56 0.13
N TRP A 139 6.88 6.46 -0.27
CA TRP A 139 5.75 6.86 0.56
C TRP A 139 4.62 5.85 0.48
N GLN A 140 3.75 5.86 1.49
CA GLN A 140 2.56 5.00 1.52
C GLN A 140 1.41 5.70 0.81
N ASP A 141 0.97 5.15 -0.32
CA ASP A 141 -0.15 5.66 -1.09
C ASP A 141 -1.46 5.06 -0.57
N ILE A 142 -2.53 5.85 -0.54
CA ILE A 142 -3.80 5.41 0.06
C ILE A 142 -4.83 5.14 -1.03
N LEU A 143 -5.45 3.96 -0.98
CA LEU A 143 -6.63 3.63 -1.76
C LEU A 143 -7.85 3.78 -0.86
N ILE A 144 -8.82 4.55 -1.33
CA ILE A 144 -10.18 4.60 -0.79
C ILE A 144 -11.07 3.84 -1.77
N VAL A 145 -11.86 2.90 -1.26
CA VAL A 145 -12.78 2.09 -2.05
C VAL A 145 -14.20 2.39 -1.60
N GLY A 146 -15.09 2.54 -2.57
CA GLY A 146 -16.45 2.92 -2.30
C GLY A 146 -17.34 2.87 -3.54
N TRP A 147 -18.61 3.23 -3.35
CA TRP A 147 -19.63 3.20 -4.38
C TRP A 147 -19.68 4.45 -5.24
N GLY A 148 -20.11 4.27 -6.50
CA GLY A 148 -20.25 5.35 -7.45
C GLY A 148 -18.88 5.89 -7.88
N LEU A 149 -18.62 7.14 -7.55
CA LEU A 149 -17.40 7.85 -7.93
C LEU A 149 -16.38 7.94 -6.80
N THR A 150 -16.47 7.15 -5.74
CA THR A 150 -15.60 7.31 -4.54
C THR A 150 -14.42 6.34 -4.46
N THR A 151 -14.24 5.47 -5.46
CA THR A 151 -13.04 4.63 -5.54
C THR A 151 -11.87 5.41 -6.16
N TYR A 152 -10.87 5.75 -5.34
CA TYR A 152 -9.72 6.56 -5.74
C TYR A 152 -8.41 6.08 -5.11
N LEU A 153 -7.34 6.13 -5.89
CA LEU A 153 -5.97 5.96 -5.42
C LEU A 153 -5.33 7.34 -5.27
N TYR A 154 -4.75 7.58 -4.10
CA TYR A 154 -4.15 8.82 -3.69
C TYR A 154 -2.65 8.64 -3.46
N PRO A 155 -1.81 8.96 -4.47
CA PRO A 155 -0.38 8.95 -4.29
C PRO A 155 0.07 10.00 -3.29
N GLN A 156 0.86 9.56 -2.32
CA GLN A 156 1.40 10.42 -1.29
C GLN A 156 2.53 11.29 -1.87
N GLN A 157 2.59 12.53 -1.41
CA GLN A 157 3.69 13.45 -1.67
C GLN A 157 4.59 13.51 -0.43
N ALA A 158 5.85 13.89 -0.60
CA ALA A 158 6.85 13.91 0.48
C ALA A 158 6.50 14.78 1.72
N ASN A 159 5.46 15.62 1.65
CA ASN A 159 4.96 16.45 2.75
C ASN A 159 3.69 15.87 3.39
N LEU A 160 3.41 14.57 3.23
CA LEU A 160 2.20 13.90 3.73
C LEU A 160 0.89 14.50 3.18
N SER A 161 0.98 15.16 2.01
CA SER A 161 -0.20 15.54 1.24
C SER A 161 -0.48 14.51 0.17
N PHE A 162 -1.74 14.35 -0.18
CA PHE A 162 -2.21 13.33 -1.08
C PHE A 162 -2.84 14.00 -2.28
N ARG A 163 -2.41 13.58 -3.47
CA ARG A 163 -2.99 14.07 -4.71
C ARG A 163 -3.92 13.01 -5.24
N GLU A 164 -5.13 13.40 -5.62
CA GLU A 164 -5.99 12.52 -6.38
C GLU A 164 -5.29 12.18 -7.69
N ASN A 165 -4.92 10.90 -7.87
CA ASN A 165 -4.54 10.41 -9.17
C ASN A 165 -5.82 9.89 -9.81
N PHE A 166 -6.19 10.53 -10.93
CA PHE A 166 -7.38 10.24 -11.75
C PHE A 166 -7.63 8.71 -11.86
N PRO A 167 -8.90 8.24 -11.93
CA PRO A 167 -9.30 6.90 -11.49
C PRO A 167 -8.49 5.79 -12.16
N LEU A 168 -8.32 4.70 -11.40
CA LEU A 168 -7.64 3.46 -11.78
C LEU A 168 -7.95 3.05 -13.25
N ALA A 169 -7.11 3.52 -14.18
CA ALA A 169 -7.12 3.25 -15.62
C ALA A 169 -8.32 3.74 -16.47
N GLU A 170 -8.11 3.78 -17.79
CA GLU A 170 -9.06 4.18 -18.85
C GLU A 170 -10.29 3.24 -19.00
N ILE A 171 -11.20 3.15 -18.00
CA ILE A 171 -12.50 2.47 -18.15
C ILE A 171 -13.62 3.28 -17.44
N TYR A 172 -14.74 3.47 -18.16
CA TYR A 172 -15.95 4.22 -17.75
C TYR A 172 -16.94 3.40 -16.90
N TYR A 173 -17.68 4.13 -16.05
CA TYR A 173 -18.83 3.75 -15.20
C TYR A 173 -18.47 3.08 -13.86
N PRO A 174 -19.25 3.38 -12.79
CA PRO A 174 -18.75 3.34 -11.42
C PRO A 174 -18.25 1.97 -10.97
N ILE A 175 -17.28 2.01 -10.05
CA ILE A 175 -16.87 0.86 -9.26
C ILE A 175 -17.72 0.94 -7.99
N ASP A 176 -18.48 -0.10 -7.70
CA ASP A 176 -19.22 -0.17 -6.44
C ASP A 176 -18.44 -1.02 -5.46
N GLY A 177 -17.27 -0.48 -5.12
CA GLY A 177 -16.23 -1.23 -4.46
C GLY A 177 -16.44 -1.35 -2.96
N ASN A 178 -16.09 -2.51 -2.41
CA ASN A 178 -16.08 -2.74 -0.96
C ASN A 178 -14.63 -2.81 -0.43
N ALA A 179 -13.84 -3.77 -0.90
CA ALA A 179 -12.44 -3.99 -0.48
C ALA A 179 -11.47 -3.67 -1.60
N GLY A 180 -10.31 -3.13 -1.25
CA GLY A 180 -9.16 -3.00 -2.15
C GLY A 180 -7.93 -3.62 -1.50
N ILE A 181 -7.50 -4.76 -2.03
CA ILE A 181 -6.39 -5.56 -1.48
C ILE A 181 -5.25 -5.71 -2.49
N TRP A 182 -4.04 -5.89 -1.97
CA TRP A 182 -2.82 -5.80 -2.76
C TRP A 182 -2.03 -7.10 -2.73
N ALA A 183 -1.46 -7.46 -3.89
CA ALA A 183 -0.47 -8.54 -4.00
C ALA A 183 0.33 -8.37 -5.29
N ASP A 184 1.54 -8.92 -5.35
CA ASP A 184 2.30 -9.08 -6.59
C ASP A 184 1.83 -10.38 -7.28
N VAL A 185 0.77 -10.29 -8.10
CA VAL A 185 0.03 -11.45 -8.61
C VAL A 185 0.86 -12.25 -9.62
N ASN A 186 1.68 -11.56 -10.40
CA ASN A 186 2.51 -12.15 -11.45
C ASN A 186 3.99 -12.29 -11.09
N ARG A 187 4.38 -11.89 -9.87
CA ARG A 187 5.76 -11.90 -9.34
C ARG A 187 6.71 -11.03 -10.17
N ASP A 188 6.24 -9.89 -10.66
CA ASP A 188 7.07 -8.95 -11.42
C ASP A 188 7.72 -7.84 -10.57
N GLY A 189 7.48 -7.86 -9.25
CA GLY A 189 8.04 -6.94 -8.27
C GLY A 189 7.18 -5.69 -8.06
N GLU A 190 6.07 -5.53 -8.76
CA GLU A 190 5.13 -4.43 -8.59
C GLU A 190 3.83 -4.93 -7.92
N LEU A 191 3.20 -4.09 -7.10
CA LEU A 191 1.92 -4.45 -6.47
C LEU A 191 0.77 -4.27 -7.45
N ASP A 192 -0.04 -5.31 -7.60
CA ASP A 192 -1.32 -5.31 -8.29
C ASP A 192 -2.46 -5.09 -7.30
N LEU A 193 -3.58 -4.57 -7.80
CA LEU A 193 -4.74 -4.23 -6.98
C LEU A 193 -5.94 -5.08 -7.38
N PHE A 194 -6.55 -5.77 -6.41
CA PHE A 194 -7.85 -6.40 -6.57
C PHE A 194 -8.92 -5.64 -5.80
N VAL A 195 -10.01 -5.28 -6.48
CA VAL A 195 -11.17 -4.58 -5.92
C VAL A 195 -12.40 -5.47 -6.00
N THR A 196 -13.02 -5.76 -4.86
CA THR A 196 -14.32 -6.42 -4.80
C THR A 196 -15.42 -5.43 -5.14
N ASP A 197 -16.47 -5.87 -5.83
CA ASP A 197 -17.59 -5.02 -6.26
C ASP A 197 -18.94 -5.63 -5.89
N GLU A 198 -19.87 -4.79 -5.41
CA GLU A 198 -21.20 -5.18 -4.95
C GLU A 198 -22.23 -5.28 -6.08
N HIS A 199 -22.16 -4.39 -7.08
CA HIS A 199 -23.20 -4.25 -8.09
C HIS A 199 -22.79 -4.74 -9.49
N TYR A 200 -21.50 -5.00 -9.70
CA TYR A 200 -20.93 -5.40 -10.97
C TYR A 200 -20.07 -6.66 -10.85
N HIS A 201 -18.80 -6.58 -11.25
CA HIS A 201 -17.84 -7.68 -11.18
C HIS A 201 -16.56 -7.16 -10.54
N ASN A 202 -15.85 -8.07 -9.87
CA ASN A 202 -14.57 -7.78 -9.26
C ASN A 202 -13.55 -7.37 -10.31
N ARG A 203 -12.64 -6.47 -9.93
CA ARG A 203 -11.63 -5.91 -10.82
C ARG A 203 -10.21 -6.18 -10.31
N LEU A 204 -9.41 -6.89 -11.11
CA LEU A 204 -7.97 -7.02 -10.97
C LEU A 204 -7.28 -6.00 -11.88
N PHE A 205 -6.58 -5.06 -11.27
CA PHE A 205 -5.78 -4.03 -11.90
C PHE A 205 -4.31 -4.41 -11.81
N MET A 206 -3.72 -4.75 -12.95
CA MET A 206 -2.29 -5.09 -13.03
C MET A 206 -1.45 -3.82 -13.17
N ASN A 207 -0.45 -3.66 -12.31
CA ASN A 207 0.47 -2.53 -12.36
C ASN A 207 1.51 -2.74 -13.46
N ASN A 208 1.73 -1.74 -14.29
CA ASN A 208 2.74 -1.83 -15.36
C ASN A 208 4.16 -1.47 -14.89
N GLY A 209 4.33 -1.10 -13.62
CA GLY A 209 5.58 -0.64 -13.04
C GLY A 209 5.97 0.79 -13.44
N ALA A 210 5.05 1.58 -13.98
CA ALA A 210 5.21 3.03 -14.18
C ALA A 210 4.16 3.82 -13.38
N GLY A 211 3.55 3.19 -12.37
CA GLY A 211 2.48 3.80 -11.58
C GLY A 211 1.12 3.85 -12.30
N HIS A 212 0.96 3.07 -13.37
CA HIS A 212 -0.29 2.94 -14.10
C HIS A 212 -0.81 1.51 -14.05
N PHE A 213 -2.13 1.38 -13.99
CA PHE A 213 -2.81 0.10 -13.92
C PHE A 213 -3.50 -0.26 -15.23
N ARG A 214 -3.71 -1.55 -15.45
CA ARG A 214 -4.57 -2.08 -16.52
C ARG A 214 -5.50 -3.13 -15.94
N GLU A 215 -6.80 -2.96 -16.14
CA GLU A 215 -7.80 -3.97 -15.76
C GLU A 215 -7.60 -5.26 -16.57
N ARG A 216 -7.55 -6.41 -15.88
CA ARG A 216 -7.26 -7.73 -16.46
C ARG A 216 -8.09 -8.87 -15.88
N SER A 217 -9.15 -8.61 -15.14
CA SER A 217 -9.97 -9.64 -14.46
C SER A 217 -10.46 -10.70 -15.43
N LYS A 218 -10.94 -10.29 -16.61
CA LYS A 218 -11.41 -11.26 -17.62
C LYS A 218 -10.28 -12.16 -18.13
N LYS A 219 -9.06 -11.62 -18.29
CA LYS A 219 -7.88 -12.40 -18.71
C LYS A 219 -7.50 -13.41 -17.63
N PHE A 220 -7.57 -13.00 -16.37
CA PHE A 220 -7.21 -13.82 -15.22
C PHE A 220 -8.34 -14.74 -14.73
N GLY A 221 -9.55 -14.65 -15.31
CA GLY A 221 -10.68 -15.49 -14.91
C GLY A 221 -11.39 -15.04 -13.63
N LEU A 222 -11.34 -13.75 -13.31
CA LEU A 222 -11.90 -13.14 -12.09
C LEU A 222 -13.14 -12.24 -12.36
N ASN A 223 -13.68 -12.25 -13.58
CA ASN A 223 -14.75 -11.33 -13.99
C ASN A 223 -16.18 -11.87 -13.78
N GLN A 224 -16.36 -12.88 -12.91
CA GLN A 224 -17.68 -13.43 -12.65
C GLN A 224 -18.45 -12.51 -11.70
N PRO A 225 -19.69 -12.11 -12.04
CA PRO A 225 -20.48 -11.25 -11.17
C PRO A 225 -20.88 -11.97 -9.88
N ALA A 226 -20.86 -11.26 -8.77
CA ALA A 226 -21.35 -11.66 -7.45
C ALA A 226 -21.42 -10.39 -6.58
N ILE A 227 -22.22 -10.40 -5.51
CA ILE A 227 -22.18 -9.32 -4.51
C ILE A 227 -20.98 -9.58 -3.60
N SER A 228 -19.81 -9.08 -4.00
CA SER A 228 -18.55 -9.39 -3.32
C SER A 228 -18.29 -8.38 -2.20
N GLN A 229 -17.93 -8.86 -1.01
CA GLN A 229 -17.66 -8.04 0.17
C GLN A 229 -16.15 -7.93 0.41
N GLY A 230 -15.60 -8.70 1.34
CA GLY A 230 -14.16 -8.82 1.58
C GLY A 230 -13.46 -9.78 0.64
N ALA A 231 -12.13 -9.68 0.61
CA ALA A 231 -11.25 -10.64 -0.03
C ALA A 231 -9.90 -10.62 0.70
N ALA A 232 -9.11 -11.68 0.53
CA ALA A 232 -7.74 -11.73 1.03
C ALA A 232 -6.86 -12.54 0.08
N PHE A 233 -5.61 -12.10 -0.06
CA PHE A 233 -4.55 -12.86 -0.74
C PHE A 233 -3.71 -13.63 0.28
N ALA A 234 -3.33 -14.86 -0.07
CA ALA A 234 -2.37 -15.67 0.69
C ALA A 234 -1.80 -16.77 -0.20
N ASP A 235 -0.57 -17.19 0.02
CA ASP A 235 0.04 -18.32 -0.68
C ASP A 235 -0.09 -19.58 0.19
N VAL A 236 -1.26 -20.21 0.08
CA VAL A 236 -1.71 -21.30 0.98
C VAL A 236 -1.13 -22.67 0.62
N ASP A 237 -0.56 -22.81 -0.58
CA ASP A 237 0.09 -24.02 -1.07
C ASP A 237 1.62 -23.85 -1.26
N GLN A 238 2.14 -22.72 -0.79
CA GLN A 238 3.56 -22.36 -0.78
C GLN A 238 4.28 -22.46 -2.12
N ASP A 239 3.55 -22.29 -3.24
CA ASP A 239 4.13 -22.32 -4.59
C ASP A 239 4.80 -20.99 -4.99
N GLY A 240 4.62 -19.95 -4.18
CA GLY A 240 5.19 -18.63 -4.35
C GLY A 240 4.25 -17.63 -5.01
N TYR A 241 3.06 -18.05 -5.46
CA TYR A 241 2.05 -17.20 -6.06
C TYR A 241 0.89 -16.96 -5.08
N PRO A 242 0.39 -15.72 -4.95
CA PRO A 242 -0.71 -15.43 -4.04
C PRO A 242 -2.03 -15.98 -4.60
N ASP A 243 -2.68 -16.84 -3.84
CA ASP A 243 -4.05 -17.31 -4.05
C ASP A 243 -5.06 -16.30 -3.49
N LEU A 244 -6.32 -16.37 -3.93
CA LEU A 244 -7.34 -15.36 -3.65
C LEU A 244 -8.63 -15.97 -3.13
N TYR A 245 -9.04 -15.57 -1.92
CA TYR A 245 -10.36 -15.86 -1.38
C TYR A 245 -11.27 -14.63 -1.48
N VAL A 246 -12.52 -14.80 -1.94
CA VAL A 246 -13.50 -13.74 -2.13
C VAL A 246 -14.81 -14.10 -1.41
N CYS A 247 -15.22 -13.24 -0.48
CA CYS A 247 -16.46 -13.33 0.28
C CYS A 247 -17.64 -12.77 -0.53
N ASN A 248 -18.76 -13.48 -0.55
CA ASN A 248 -19.97 -13.07 -1.27
C ASN A 248 -21.20 -13.05 -0.37
N TRP A 249 -22.15 -12.18 -0.70
CA TRP A 249 -23.52 -12.28 -0.20
C TRP A 249 -24.44 -12.96 -1.20
N PHE A 250 -25.33 -13.80 -0.67
CA PHE A 250 -26.38 -14.49 -1.43
C PHE A 250 -25.85 -15.39 -2.55
N ALA A 251 -24.56 -15.73 -2.51
CA ALA A 251 -23.90 -16.66 -3.40
C ALA A 251 -22.78 -17.35 -2.62
N PRO A 252 -22.33 -18.55 -3.05
CA PRO A 252 -21.13 -19.14 -2.50
C PRO A 252 -19.92 -18.22 -2.67
N ASP A 253 -19.04 -18.25 -1.68
CA ASP A 253 -17.71 -17.66 -1.75
C ASP A 253 -16.91 -18.30 -2.89
N ARG A 254 -15.83 -17.63 -3.27
CA ARG A 254 -14.93 -18.15 -4.31
C ARG A 254 -13.52 -18.19 -3.81
N PHE A 255 -12.91 -19.36 -3.89
CA PHE A 255 -11.50 -19.54 -3.66
C PHE A 255 -10.79 -19.84 -4.96
N TYR A 256 -9.74 -19.10 -5.26
CA TYR A 256 -9.01 -19.18 -6.51
C TYR A 256 -7.54 -19.46 -6.26
N ARG A 257 -7.04 -20.52 -6.89
CA ARG A 257 -5.60 -20.80 -6.95
C ARG A 257 -4.95 -20.03 -8.10
N ASN A 258 -3.82 -19.38 -7.87
CA ASN A 258 -3.06 -18.66 -8.87
C ASN A 258 -2.14 -19.62 -9.63
N ILE A 259 -2.33 -19.70 -10.96
CA ILE A 259 -1.55 -20.60 -11.81
C ILE A 259 -0.41 -19.82 -12.46
N GLU A 260 0.74 -19.85 -11.80
CA GLU A 260 2.01 -19.27 -12.26
C GLU A 260 1.92 -17.77 -12.63
N GLY A 261 1.06 -17.00 -11.98
CA GLY A 261 0.89 -15.56 -12.24
C GLY A 261 0.24 -15.24 -13.58
N LYS A 262 -0.44 -16.20 -14.21
CA LYS A 262 -1.04 -16.05 -15.55
C LYS A 262 -2.56 -16.02 -15.54
N GLN A 263 -3.17 -16.80 -14.67
CA GLN A 263 -4.62 -16.96 -14.54
C GLN A 263 -4.96 -17.54 -13.17
N TYR A 264 -6.21 -17.37 -12.76
CA TYR A 264 -6.75 -18.00 -11.57
C TYR A 264 -7.64 -19.18 -11.94
N GLN A 265 -7.50 -20.26 -11.18
CA GLN A 265 -8.38 -21.42 -11.23
C GLN A 265 -9.27 -21.45 -9.99
N GLN A 266 -10.59 -21.42 -10.18
CA GLN A 266 -11.51 -21.58 -9.05
C GLN A 266 -11.40 -23.00 -8.49
N MET A 267 -11.21 -23.09 -7.18
CA MET A 267 -11.09 -24.34 -6.43
C MET A 267 -12.48 -24.86 -6.03
N ALA A 268 -12.63 -26.19 -6.05
CA ALA A 268 -13.85 -26.88 -5.64
C ALA A 268 -13.58 -27.70 -4.38
N LEU A 269 -13.41 -27.01 -3.25
CA LEU A 269 -13.20 -27.64 -1.94
C LEU A 269 -14.55 -27.89 -1.24
N PRO A 270 -14.66 -28.94 -0.42
CA PRO A 270 -15.90 -29.30 0.26
C PRO A 270 -16.17 -28.41 1.50
N LEU A 271 -16.03 -27.10 1.36
CA LEU A 271 -16.28 -26.13 2.43
C LEU A 271 -17.72 -25.60 2.35
N PRO A 272 -18.42 -25.39 3.48
CA PRO A 272 -19.77 -24.81 3.48
C PRO A 272 -19.84 -23.49 2.71
N HIS A 273 -18.93 -22.54 2.98
CA HIS A 273 -18.92 -21.24 2.30
C HIS A 273 -18.71 -21.31 0.79
N LEU A 274 -18.09 -22.36 0.26
CA LEU A 274 -17.88 -22.52 -1.20
C LEU A 274 -19.04 -23.28 -1.89
N GLN A 275 -20.00 -23.80 -1.14
CA GLN A 275 -21.14 -24.58 -1.66
C GLN A 275 -22.49 -23.88 -1.40
N ASP A 276 -22.62 -23.27 -0.23
CA ASP A 276 -23.87 -22.69 0.25
C ASP A 276 -23.95 -21.19 -0.05
N SER A 277 -25.17 -20.68 -0.18
CA SER A 277 -25.44 -19.26 -0.34
C SER A 277 -25.49 -18.60 1.03
N LEU A 278 -24.32 -18.17 1.52
CA LEU A 278 -24.14 -17.49 2.81
C LEU A 278 -23.95 -15.97 2.61
N LYS A 279 -23.55 -15.27 3.67
CA LYS A 279 -23.33 -13.82 3.68
C LYS A 279 -21.99 -13.48 4.31
N SER A 280 -20.93 -14.04 3.74
CA SER A 280 -19.57 -13.79 4.17
C SER A 280 -19.23 -12.30 4.04
N ASN A 281 -18.57 -11.76 5.05
CA ASN A 281 -18.12 -10.37 5.06
C ASN A 281 -16.62 -10.26 4.86
N GLY A 282 -15.81 -10.94 5.70
CA GLY A 282 -14.36 -10.80 5.73
C GLY A 282 -13.65 -12.14 5.68
N ALA A 283 -12.39 -12.11 5.26
CA ALA A 283 -11.49 -13.25 5.22
C ALA A 283 -10.13 -12.87 5.79
N SER A 284 -9.56 -13.75 6.61
CA SER A 284 -8.22 -13.58 7.18
C SER A 284 -7.47 -14.90 7.11
N PHE A 285 -6.19 -14.81 6.76
CA PHE A 285 -5.28 -15.95 6.74
C PHE A 285 -4.27 -15.84 7.88
N GLY A 286 -3.95 -16.96 8.51
CA GLY A 286 -2.94 -17.02 9.57
C GLY A 286 -2.66 -18.45 10.01
N ASP A 287 -1.42 -18.72 10.40
CA ASP A 287 -0.97 -19.98 11.00
C ASP A 287 -1.48 -20.08 12.45
N ILE A 288 -2.63 -20.73 12.68
CA ILE A 288 -3.25 -20.79 14.01
C ILE A 288 -2.74 -21.95 14.85
N ASP A 289 -2.10 -22.96 14.25
CA ASP A 289 -1.61 -24.14 14.96
C ASP A 289 -0.08 -24.28 14.93
N ASN A 290 0.61 -23.26 14.41
CA ASN A 290 2.06 -23.15 14.34
C ASN A 290 2.73 -24.28 13.55
N ASP A 291 2.03 -24.85 12.55
CA ASP A 291 2.56 -25.94 11.72
C ASP A 291 3.28 -25.46 10.45
N GLY A 292 3.15 -24.17 10.14
CA GLY A 292 3.90 -23.50 9.09
C GLY A 292 3.19 -23.38 7.75
N ASP A 293 1.89 -23.64 7.69
CA ASP A 293 0.99 -23.21 6.61
C ASP A 293 -0.02 -22.14 7.10
N LEU A 294 -0.91 -21.67 6.22
CA LEU A 294 -1.92 -20.67 6.56
C LEU A 294 -3.30 -21.29 6.59
N ASP A 295 -3.99 -21.10 7.71
CA ASP A 295 -5.40 -21.40 7.89
C ASP A 295 -6.28 -20.23 7.46
N LEU A 296 -7.58 -20.47 7.33
CA LEU A 296 -8.55 -19.49 6.83
C LEU A 296 -9.68 -19.26 7.84
N LEU A 297 -9.85 -18.01 8.25
CA LEU A 297 -11.02 -17.53 8.99
C LEU A 297 -11.95 -16.76 8.04
N VAL A 298 -13.24 -17.15 8.01
CA VAL A 298 -14.29 -16.46 7.24
C VAL A 298 -15.38 -15.99 8.19
N THR A 299 -15.63 -14.68 8.22
CA THR A 299 -16.71 -14.07 9.01
C THR A 299 -17.99 -13.96 8.20
N ASP A 300 -19.14 -14.11 8.86
CA ASP A 300 -20.44 -14.12 8.18
C ASP A 300 -21.49 -13.28 8.92
N ARG A 301 -22.34 -12.59 8.14
CA ARG A 301 -23.34 -11.64 8.63
C ARG A 301 -24.55 -12.29 9.32
N ASP A 302 -24.80 -13.57 9.09
CA ASP A 302 -25.89 -14.33 9.70
C ASP A 302 -25.38 -15.27 10.81
N GLY A 303 -24.13 -15.11 11.26
CA GLY A 303 -23.54 -15.90 12.33
C GLY A 303 -23.02 -17.27 11.87
N GLN A 304 -22.71 -17.42 10.58
CA GLN A 304 -22.09 -18.63 10.03
C GLN A 304 -20.56 -18.54 9.95
N THR A 305 -19.91 -17.82 10.88
CA THR A 305 -18.46 -17.69 10.90
C THR A 305 -17.79 -19.07 10.98
N ARG A 306 -16.76 -19.32 10.16
CA ARG A 306 -16.03 -20.59 10.12
C ARG A 306 -14.52 -20.40 10.19
N LEU A 307 -13.87 -21.34 10.85
CA LEU A 307 -12.42 -21.51 10.88
C LEU A 307 -12.06 -22.80 10.14
N TYR A 308 -11.24 -22.67 9.11
CA TYR A 308 -10.80 -23.74 8.25
C TYR A 308 -9.31 -23.99 8.42
N GLU A 309 -8.98 -25.18 8.90
CA GLU A 309 -7.61 -25.66 9.05
C GLU A 309 -7.05 -26.09 7.68
N ASN A 310 -5.88 -25.58 7.31
CA ASN A 310 -5.13 -26.05 6.16
C ASN A 310 -4.30 -27.28 6.56
N ASN A 311 -4.00 -28.15 5.60
CA ASN A 311 -3.20 -29.34 5.85
C ASN A 311 -2.07 -29.48 4.83
N PHE A 312 -1.67 -28.35 4.26
CA PHE A 312 -0.71 -28.34 3.19
C PHE A 312 0.63 -28.86 3.69
N SER A 313 1.20 -29.81 2.95
CA SER A 313 2.54 -30.31 3.20
C SER A 313 3.31 -30.35 1.89
N PRO A 314 4.52 -29.77 1.83
CA PRO A 314 5.40 -29.89 0.66
C PRO A 314 5.72 -31.34 0.28
N GLU A 315 5.61 -32.28 1.23
CA GLU A 315 5.85 -33.71 0.99
C GLU A 315 4.67 -34.41 0.31
N ARG A 316 3.46 -33.85 0.40
CA ARG A 316 2.20 -34.42 -0.13
C ARG A 316 1.27 -33.34 -0.70
N PRO A 317 1.72 -32.56 -1.70
CA PRO A 317 0.93 -31.46 -2.25
C PRO A 317 -0.39 -31.93 -2.88
N GLU A 318 -0.48 -33.19 -3.30
CA GLU A 318 -1.69 -33.78 -3.86
C GLU A 318 -2.78 -34.10 -2.83
N ALA A 319 -2.44 -34.13 -1.53
CA ALA A 319 -3.37 -34.40 -0.44
C ALA A 319 -3.93 -33.12 0.20
N TRP A 320 -3.56 -31.96 -0.35
CA TRP A 320 -3.95 -30.65 0.14
C TRP A 320 -5.47 -30.44 0.14
N SER A 321 -6.00 -29.97 1.27
CA SER A 321 -7.41 -29.68 1.51
C SER A 321 -7.57 -28.77 2.72
N PHE A 322 -8.72 -28.10 2.83
CA PHE A 322 -9.12 -27.41 4.05
C PHE A 322 -10.15 -28.25 4.83
N ARG A 323 -10.08 -28.19 6.17
CA ARG A 323 -11.02 -28.85 7.07
C ARG A 323 -11.70 -27.82 7.98
N ASP A 324 -13.03 -27.86 8.03
CA ASP A 324 -13.79 -27.08 9.02
C ASP A 324 -13.52 -27.59 10.44
N ILE A 325 -12.93 -26.74 11.28
CA ILE A 325 -12.63 -27.05 12.68
C ILE A 325 -13.42 -26.18 13.65
N THR A 326 -14.39 -25.39 13.17
CA THR A 326 -15.08 -24.34 13.95
C THR A 326 -15.61 -24.86 15.29
N ASP A 327 -16.34 -25.98 15.27
CA ASP A 327 -16.94 -26.56 16.47
C ASP A 327 -15.89 -27.20 17.39
N THR A 328 -14.92 -27.92 16.81
CA THR A 328 -13.85 -28.58 17.57
C THR A 328 -12.88 -27.60 18.21
N ALA A 329 -12.68 -26.45 17.55
CA ALA A 329 -11.86 -25.35 18.02
C ALA A 329 -12.57 -24.49 19.07
N GLY A 330 -13.90 -24.58 19.19
CA GLY A 330 -14.68 -23.81 20.17
C GLY A 330 -14.83 -22.33 19.83
N ILE A 331 -14.84 -21.99 18.53
CA ILE A 331 -14.89 -20.60 18.03
C ILE A 331 -16.21 -20.26 17.32
N ALA A 332 -17.28 -20.99 17.61
CA ALA A 332 -18.60 -20.69 17.05
C ALA A 332 -19.05 -19.27 17.45
N ASN A 333 -19.07 -18.37 16.46
CA ASN A 333 -19.55 -17.00 16.61
C ASN A 333 -20.90 -16.86 15.91
N ASP A 334 -21.96 -17.00 16.69
CA ASP A 334 -23.36 -16.89 16.24
C ASP A 334 -23.83 -15.44 16.07
N LEU A 335 -22.94 -14.45 16.25
CA LEU A 335 -23.23 -13.04 16.02
C LEU A 335 -22.96 -12.66 14.56
N PRO A 336 -23.68 -11.65 14.02
CA PRO A 336 -23.33 -11.05 12.74
C PRO A 336 -21.91 -10.47 12.78
N ALA A 337 -20.96 -11.10 12.11
CA ALA A 337 -19.55 -10.72 12.14
C ALA A 337 -19.15 -10.00 10.86
N TYR A 338 -18.36 -8.92 10.97
CA TYR A 338 -17.81 -8.19 9.84
C TYR A 338 -16.36 -8.57 9.59
N GLY A 339 -15.47 -8.28 10.53
CA GLY A 339 -14.05 -8.60 10.48
C GLY A 339 -13.63 -9.63 11.52
N GLY A 340 -12.53 -10.32 11.22
CA GLY A 340 -11.84 -11.22 12.14
C GLY A 340 -10.34 -10.96 12.05
N ILE A 341 -9.73 -10.54 13.16
CA ILE A 341 -8.28 -10.30 13.22
C ILE A 341 -7.62 -11.54 13.80
N ILE A 342 -6.59 -12.04 13.11
CA ILE A 342 -5.70 -13.09 13.59
C ILE A 342 -4.39 -12.42 13.98
N ALA A 343 -4.07 -12.42 15.28
CA ALA A 343 -2.87 -11.78 15.82
C ALA A 343 -2.51 -12.34 17.19
N ASP A 344 -1.22 -12.39 17.53
CA ASP A 344 -0.74 -12.79 18.85
C ASP A 344 -0.84 -11.61 19.81
N LEU A 345 -2.02 -11.45 20.45
CA LEU A 345 -2.37 -10.24 21.21
C LEU A 345 -1.85 -10.30 22.65
N ASN A 346 -1.60 -11.49 23.19
CA ASN A 346 -1.09 -11.67 24.55
C ASN A 346 0.42 -11.98 24.60
N ASN A 347 1.10 -11.98 23.45
CA ASN A 347 2.53 -12.26 23.30
C ASN A 347 2.95 -13.66 23.79
N ASP A 348 2.10 -14.68 23.61
CA ASP A 348 2.38 -16.06 24.03
C ASP A 348 2.92 -16.98 22.93
N GLY A 349 2.98 -16.50 21.68
CA GLY A 349 3.45 -17.23 20.51
C GLY A 349 2.34 -17.89 19.69
N TRP A 350 1.09 -17.86 20.14
CA TRP A 350 -0.07 -18.36 19.42
C TRP A 350 -0.92 -17.18 18.92
N GLN A 351 -1.44 -17.29 17.70
CA GLN A 351 -2.30 -16.24 17.16
C GLN A 351 -3.73 -16.38 17.71
N ASP A 352 -4.21 -15.32 18.33
CA ASP A 352 -5.57 -15.15 18.86
C ASP A 352 -6.52 -14.64 17.79
N ILE A 353 -7.83 -14.66 18.08
CA ILE A 353 -8.87 -14.19 17.17
C ILE A 353 -9.77 -13.16 17.83
N PHE A 354 -9.81 -11.95 17.27
CA PHE A 354 -10.75 -10.90 17.65
C PHE A 354 -11.82 -10.72 16.57
N PHE A 355 -13.11 -10.73 16.96
CA PHE A 355 -14.23 -10.50 16.06
C PHE A 355 -14.84 -9.11 16.24
N THR A 356 -15.04 -8.41 15.12
CA THR A 356 -15.92 -7.24 15.04
C THR A 356 -17.33 -7.66 14.67
N ASN A 357 -18.31 -7.35 15.53
CA ASN A 357 -19.68 -7.83 15.41
C ASN A 357 -20.72 -6.69 15.35
N ILE A 358 -21.91 -7.01 14.81
CA ILE A 358 -23.13 -6.27 15.15
C ILE A 358 -23.64 -6.80 16.48
N GLY A 359 -23.22 -6.14 17.55
CA GLY A 359 -23.41 -6.57 18.93
C GLY A 359 -22.05 -6.69 19.63
N PRO A 360 -21.94 -7.54 20.66
CA PRO A 360 -20.71 -7.76 21.41
C PRO A 360 -19.52 -8.13 20.53
N ASN A 361 -18.46 -7.31 20.53
CA ASN A 361 -17.16 -7.77 20.06
C ASN A 361 -16.61 -8.86 20.99
N GLN A 362 -15.83 -9.78 20.45
CA GLN A 362 -15.34 -10.96 21.20
C GLN A 362 -13.85 -11.20 20.92
N LEU A 363 -13.10 -11.54 21.97
CA LEU A 363 -11.71 -12.01 21.86
C LEU A 363 -11.62 -13.47 22.31
N TYR A 364 -11.06 -14.29 21.43
CA TYR A 364 -10.78 -15.70 21.63
C TYR A 364 -9.27 -15.93 21.72
N LEU A 365 -8.82 -16.43 22.86
CA LEU A 365 -7.42 -16.78 23.09
C LEU A 365 -7.12 -18.17 22.55
N ASN A 366 -6.04 -18.31 21.79
CA ASN A 366 -5.57 -19.60 21.32
C ASN A 366 -4.86 -20.36 22.45
N ARG A 367 -5.25 -21.61 22.68
CA ARG A 367 -4.73 -22.42 23.79
C ARG A 367 -3.51 -23.27 23.39
N GLY A 368 -3.10 -23.21 22.12
CA GLY A 368 -1.99 -23.99 21.57
C GLY A 368 -2.27 -25.47 21.37
N ASP A 369 -3.53 -25.89 21.52
CA ASP A 369 -4.01 -27.26 21.32
C ASP A 369 -5.13 -27.33 20.28
N ARG A 370 -5.12 -26.39 19.32
CA ARG A 370 -6.15 -26.18 18.28
C ARG A 370 -7.53 -25.84 18.84
N ARG A 371 -7.60 -25.39 20.09
CA ARG A 371 -8.81 -24.87 20.72
C ARG A 371 -8.62 -23.42 21.13
N PHE A 372 -9.73 -22.71 21.13
CA PHE A 372 -9.83 -21.31 21.50
C PHE A 372 -10.71 -21.18 22.74
N GLN A 373 -10.42 -20.17 23.54
CA GLN A 373 -11.22 -19.79 24.70
C GLN A 373 -11.70 -18.36 24.55
N LEU A 374 -13.01 -18.15 24.66
CA LEU A 374 -13.57 -16.80 24.83
C LEU A 374 -13.08 -16.18 26.14
N ILE A 375 -12.25 -15.15 26.06
CA ILE A 375 -11.68 -14.46 27.23
C ILE A 375 -12.25 -13.06 27.45
N TYR A 376 -12.81 -12.45 26.40
CA TYR A 376 -13.50 -11.16 26.50
C TYR A 376 -14.73 -11.14 25.59
N GLN A 377 -15.80 -10.55 26.12
CA GLN A 377 -16.99 -10.21 25.38
C GLN A 377 -17.47 -8.83 25.80
N GLU A 378 -17.64 -7.94 24.82
CA GLU A 378 -18.12 -6.59 25.07
C GLU A 378 -19.54 -6.61 25.68
N THR A 379 -19.76 -5.74 26.66
CA THR A 379 -21.02 -5.68 27.38
C THR A 379 -21.86 -4.51 26.92
N PHE A 380 -23.06 -4.80 26.41
CA PHE A 380 -24.07 -3.79 26.10
C PHE A 380 -25.16 -3.74 27.18
N SER A 381 -25.86 -2.60 27.26
CA SER A 381 -27.08 -2.52 28.05
C SER A 381 -28.04 -3.63 27.66
N PRO A 382 -28.64 -4.40 28.60
CA PRO A 382 -29.60 -5.45 28.28
C PRO A 382 -30.81 -4.98 27.46
N THR A 383 -31.12 -3.67 27.52
CA THR A 383 -32.18 -3.04 26.72
C THR A 383 -31.81 -2.85 25.25
N PHE A 384 -30.51 -2.82 24.90
CA PHE A 384 -30.01 -2.63 23.54
C PHE A 384 -28.79 -3.54 23.27
N PRO A 385 -28.96 -4.88 23.27
CA PRO A 385 -27.85 -5.82 23.17
C PRO A 385 -27.11 -5.79 21.82
N ARG A 386 -27.70 -5.17 20.79
CA ARG A 386 -27.10 -4.99 19.44
C ARG A 386 -26.80 -3.53 19.12
N ARG A 387 -26.49 -2.71 20.13
CA ARG A 387 -26.19 -1.28 19.92
C ARG A 387 -24.79 -1.04 19.33
N GLY A 388 -23.92 -2.05 19.34
CA GLY A 388 -22.62 -2.03 18.66
C GLY A 388 -22.75 -2.43 17.19
N TYR A 389 -22.08 -1.70 16.32
CA TYR A 389 -21.92 -2.05 14.92
C TYR A 389 -20.47 -1.78 14.55
N SER A 390 -19.62 -2.74 14.87
CA SER A 390 -18.20 -2.74 14.54
C SER A 390 -17.99 -3.34 13.16
N THR A 391 -17.12 -2.71 12.36
CA THR A 391 -16.91 -3.04 10.95
C THR A 391 -15.45 -3.47 10.74
N GLY A 392 -14.58 -2.56 10.28
CA GLY A 392 -13.16 -2.81 10.11
C GLY A 392 -12.40 -2.78 11.43
N ALA A 393 -11.28 -3.51 11.47
CA ALA A 393 -10.32 -3.46 12.55
C ALA A 393 -8.92 -3.67 11.98
N ALA A 394 -7.91 -3.20 12.69
CA ALA A 394 -6.51 -3.37 12.35
C ALA A 394 -5.66 -3.37 13.61
N VAL A 395 -4.52 -4.05 13.55
CA VAL A 395 -3.54 -4.09 14.65
C VAL A 395 -2.22 -3.44 14.25
N ALA A 396 -1.59 -2.80 15.23
CA ALA A 396 -0.22 -2.31 15.16
C ALA A 396 0.30 -2.04 16.57
N ASP A 397 1.60 -2.22 16.78
CA ASP A 397 2.32 -1.75 17.97
C ASP A 397 2.60 -0.23 17.82
N TYR A 398 1.70 0.63 18.33
CA TYR A 398 1.73 2.07 18.00
C TYR A 398 2.73 2.86 18.84
N ASP A 399 3.04 2.42 20.05
CA ASP A 399 4.00 3.09 20.95
C ASP A 399 5.38 2.41 20.99
N ASN A 400 5.55 1.35 20.18
CA ASN A 400 6.75 0.55 20.04
C ASN A 400 7.18 -0.10 21.37
N ASP A 401 6.22 -0.50 22.20
CA ASP A 401 6.47 -1.23 23.44
C ASP A 401 6.50 -2.76 23.26
N GLY A 402 6.03 -3.23 22.10
CA GLY A 402 6.04 -4.64 21.71
C GLY A 402 4.72 -5.38 21.92
N ASP A 403 3.67 -4.68 22.34
CA ASP A 403 2.33 -5.22 22.44
C ASP A 403 1.51 -4.76 21.24
N LEU A 404 0.81 -5.68 20.57
CA LEU A 404 -0.06 -5.29 19.46
C LEU A 404 -1.29 -4.58 20.00
N ASP A 405 -1.46 -3.32 19.65
CA ASP A 405 -2.67 -2.54 19.91
C ASP A 405 -3.72 -2.79 18.83
N LEU A 406 -4.98 -2.49 19.16
CA LEU A 406 -6.12 -2.78 18.30
C LEU A 406 -6.95 -1.53 18.06
N PHE A 407 -7.11 -1.15 16.80
CA PHE A 407 -8.09 -0.15 16.40
C PHE A 407 -9.36 -0.83 15.89
N VAL A 408 -10.53 -0.41 16.40
CA VAL A 408 -11.85 -0.89 15.96
C VAL A 408 -12.68 0.27 15.42
N ALA A 409 -13.05 0.18 14.14
CA ALA A 409 -13.98 1.10 13.53
C ALA A 409 -15.42 0.72 13.89
N ASN A 410 -16.19 1.75 14.27
CA ASN A 410 -17.58 1.62 14.65
C ASN A 410 -18.45 2.54 13.83
N LYS A 411 -19.51 1.98 13.24
CA LYS A 411 -20.46 2.72 12.42
C LYS A 411 -21.43 3.54 13.29
N ASP A 412 -22.13 2.90 14.22
CA ASP A 412 -23.21 3.54 14.99
C ASP A 412 -22.77 3.96 16.41
N THR A 413 -21.53 3.64 16.80
CA THR A 413 -20.92 3.99 18.09
C THR A 413 -19.51 4.56 17.89
N LEU A 414 -18.85 4.99 18.97
CA LEU A 414 -17.52 5.58 18.87
C LEU A 414 -16.49 4.55 18.37
N SER A 415 -15.67 4.93 17.40
CA SER A 415 -14.49 4.14 17.03
C SER A 415 -13.45 4.25 18.14
N VAL A 416 -12.72 3.17 18.41
CA VAL A 416 -11.86 3.05 19.61
C VAL A 416 -10.49 2.51 19.22
N LEU A 417 -9.45 3.17 19.72
CA LEU A 417 -8.10 2.61 19.83
C LEU A 417 -7.97 1.96 21.20
N TYR A 418 -7.77 0.65 21.25
CA TYR A 418 -7.48 -0.11 22.46
C TYR A 418 -5.98 -0.26 22.59
N HIS A 419 -5.40 0.42 23.60
CA HIS A 419 -4.03 0.21 24.01
C HIS A 419 -3.91 -1.12 24.75
N ASN A 420 -2.92 -1.92 24.37
CA ASN A 420 -2.64 -3.22 24.93
C ASN A 420 -1.57 -3.10 26.05
N PRO A 421 -1.94 -3.23 27.34
CA PRO A 421 -1.04 -2.90 28.44
C PRO A 421 -0.35 -4.15 29.00
N LEU A 422 0.33 -4.95 28.17
CA LEU A 422 1.13 -6.05 28.72
C LEU A 422 2.39 -5.45 29.39
N GLN A 423 3.03 -6.29 30.21
CA GLN A 423 4.26 -5.91 30.89
C GLN A 423 5.28 -7.01 30.67
N ALA A 424 5.84 -7.10 29.46
CA ALA A 424 7.03 -7.91 29.18
C ALA A 424 7.54 -7.68 27.76
N GLY A 425 8.87 -7.60 27.57
CA GLY A 425 9.53 -7.60 26.26
C GLY A 425 9.56 -8.99 25.58
N SER A 426 8.46 -9.73 25.67
CA SER A 426 8.30 -11.10 25.16
C SER A 426 7.88 -11.10 23.69
N PHE A 427 8.55 -10.32 22.85
CA PHE A 427 8.16 -10.19 21.44
C PHE A 427 9.36 -10.18 20.48
N LEU A 428 9.11 -10.50 19.22
CA LEU A 428 9.97 -10.23 18.08
C LEU A 428 9.12 -9.61 16.99
N ARG A 429 9.53 -8.44 16.50
CA ARG A 429 8.87 -7.78 15.37
C ARG A 429 9.85 -7.65 14.21
N LEU A 430 9.53 -8.25 13.07
CA LEU A 430 10.36 -8.19 11.87
C LEU A 430 9.72 -7.24 10.86
N VAL A 431 10.42 -6.15 10.55
CA VAL A 431 9.99 -5.15 9.56
C VAL A 431 10.77 -5.40 8.27
N LEU A 432 10.08 -5.83 7.23
CA LEU A 432 10.70 -6.26 5.99
C LEU A 432 10.75 -5.13 4.96
N GLU A 433 11.81 -5.10 4.15
CA GLU A 433 11.94 -4.18 3.03
C GLU A 433 12.31 -4.92 1.75
N GLY A 434 11.39 -4.95 0.79
CA GLY A 434 11.65 -5.46 -0.55
C GLY A 434 12.60 -4.55 -1.31
N VAL A 435 13.43 -5.18 -2.15
CA VAL A 435 14.34 -4.49 -3.06
C VAL A 435 14.10 -4.96 -4.47
N THR A 436 14.17 -6.26 -4.74
CA THR A 436 13.75 -6.86 -6.01
C THR A 436 12.24 -7.04 -6.04
N SER A 437 11.68 -7.47 -4.90
CA SER A 437 10.23 -7.52 -4.65
C SER A 437 9.67 -6.12 -4.40
N ASN A 438 8.33 -6.01 -4.32
CA ASN A 438 7.66 -4.78 -3.89
C ASN A 438 8.21 -4.29 -2.53
N ARG A 439 8.36 -2.97 -2.35
CA ARG A 439 9.09 -2.43 -1.19
C ARG A 439 8.45 -2.77 0.15
N ASP A 440 7.11 -2.83 0.21
CA ASP A 440 6.37 -3.20 1.42
C ASP A 440 6.47 -4.70 1.76
N ALA A 441 7.16 -5.48 0.93
CA ALA A 441 7.42 -6.90 1.12
C ALA A 441 6.13 -7.75 1.28
N ILE A 442 5.01 -7.29 0.74
CA ILE A 442 3.72 -8.01 0.74
C ILE A 442 3.89 -9.34 0.01
N GLY A 443 3.41 -10.42 0.63
CA GLY A 443 3.61 -11.82 0.20
C GLY A 443 4.89 -12.48 0.71
N SER A 444 5.68 -11.77 1.53
CA SER A 444 6.86 -12.37 2.18
C SER A 444 6.44 -13.33 3.29
N LYS A 445 7.19 -14.42 3.40
CA LYS A 445 6.91 -15.57 4.26
C LYS A 445 8.00 -15.72 5.31
N ILE A 446 7.61 -15.78 6.58
CA ILE A 446 8.52 -15.76 7.73
C ILE A 446 8.26 -17.00 8.59
N TRP A 447 9.20 -17.94 8.59
CA TRP A 447 9.23 -19.05 9.54
C TRP A 447 10.20 -18.72 10.66
N LEU A 448 9.71 -18.68 11.89
CA LEU A 448 10.52 -18.46 13.08
C LEU A 448 10.88 -19.79 13.72
N TYR A 449 12.18 -20.02 13.98
CA TYR A 449 12.68 -21.23 14.63
C TYR A 449 13.24 -20.90 16.01
N GLN A 450 12.88 -21.68 17.02
CA GLN A 450 13.41 -21.55 18.38
C GLN A 450 14.68 -22.39 18.55
N GLU A 451 15.66 -21.85 19.27
CA GLU A 451 16.86 -22.59 19.63
C GLU A 451 16.57 -23.68 20.68
N THR A 452 16.87 -24.94 20.36
CA THR A 452 16.69 -26.10 21.26
C THR A 452 17.99 -26.49 21.96
N ALA A 453 19.13 -26.29 21.29
CA ALA A 453 20.49 -26.45 21.78
C ALA A 453 21.40 -25.40 21.13
N PRO A 454 22.58 -25.06 21.69
CA PRO A 454 23.44 -24.03 21.13
C PRO A 454 23.75 -24.23 19.63
N GLY A 455 23.20 -23.35 18.78
CA GLY A 455 23.30 -23.36 17.33
C GLY A 455 22.26 -24.22 16.59
N ASP A 456 21.36 -24.90 17.29
CA ASP A 456 20.32 -25.76 16.72
C ASP A 456 18.96 -25.04 16.65
N PHE A 457 18.57 -24.68 15.43
CA PHE A 457 17.31 -23.99 15.10
C PHE A 457 16.39 -24.89 14.26
N SER A 458 16.13 -26.11 14.74
CA SER A 458 15.29 -27.08 14.03
C SER A 458 13.81 -27.03 14.40
N ARG A 459 13.44 -26.43 15.54
CA ARG A 459 12.07 -26.37 16.04
C ARG A 459 11.35 -25.16 15.45
N LEU A 460 10.38 -25.39 14.57
CA LEU A 460 9.46 -24.33 14.13
C LEU A 460 8.69 -23.82 15.35
N TYR A 461 8.63 -22.50 15.48
CA TYR A 461 7.94 -21.81 16.55
C TYR A 461 6.66 -21.15 16.04
N GLY A 462 6.64 -20.66 14.80
CA GLY A 462 5.44 -20.18 14.12
C GLY A 462 5.74 -19.60 12.74
N PHE A 463 4.68 -19.32 11.99
CA PHE A 463 4.74 -18.75 10.64
C PHE A 463 3.88 -17.50 10.47
N ARG A 464 4.34 -16.55 9.66
CA ARG A 464 3.59 -15.33 9.28
C ARG A 464 3.79 -15.03 7.79
N GLU A 465 2.77 -14.50 7.15
CA GLU A 465 2.85 -13.88 5.82
C GLU A 465 2.48 -12.40 5.91
N ILE A 466 3.24 -11.53 5.21
CA ILE A 466 2.91 -10.09 5.15
C ILE A 466 1.72 -9.89 4.21
N SER A 467 0.57 -9.53 4.79
CA SER A 467 -0.67 -9.31 4.04
C SER A 467 -0.76 -7.91 3.39
N GLY A 468 -1.42 -7.85 2.23
CA GLY A 468 -1.80 -6.62 1.54
C GLY A 468 -3.25 -6.20 1.76
N GLY A 469 -3.91 -6.75 2.78
CA GLY A 469 -5.30 -6.47 3.16
C GLY A 469 -5.95 -7.71 3.77
N THR A 470 -6.63 -7.55 4.92
CA THR A 470 -7.16 -8.69 5.69
C THR A 470 -8.42 -8.30 6.45
N GLY A 471 -9.16 -9.31 6.93
CA GLY A 471 -10.36 -9.12 7.72
C GLY A 471 -11.45 -8.47 6.89
N TYR A 472 -11.89 -7.29 7.30
CA TYR A 472 -12.93 -6.54 6.61
C TYR A 472 -12.44 -5.15 6.22
N LEU A 473 -12.16 -4.98 4.92
CA LEU A 473 -11.90 -3.69 4.26
C LEU A 473 -10.77 -2.86 4.89
N SER A 474 -9.82 -3.53 5.56
CA SER A 474 -8.82 -2.92 6.42
C SER A 474 -7.44 -3.52 6.17
N ILE A 475 -6.41 -2.85 6.68
CA ILE A 475 -5.03 -3.32 6.62
C ILE A 475 -4.30 -3.01 7.93
N SER A 476 -3.68 -4.04 8.49
CA SER A 476 -2.82 -3.95 9.69
C SER A 476 -1.39 -3.58 9.29
N GLU A 477 -0.53 -3.34 10.28
CA GLU A 477 0.87 -3.02 10.04
C GLU A 477 1.60 -4.02 9.11
N ALA A 478 2.61 -3.55 8.38
CA ALA A 478 3.43 -4.38 7.50
C ALA A 478 4.60 -5.05 8.26
N ALA A 479 4.33 -5.62 9.43
CA ALA A 479 5.34 -6.28 10.26
C ALA A 479 4.91 -7.68 10.66
N ALA A 480 5.88 -8.60 10.72
CA ALA A 480 5.65 -9.93 11.27
C ALA A 480 5.92 -9.90 12.78
N HIS A 481 4.85 -10.06 13.56
CA HIS A 481 4.89 -10.07 15.02
C HIS A 481 4.82 -11.49 15.58
N PHE A 482 5.66 -11.77 16.58
CA PHE A 482 5.70 -13.02 17.32
C PHE A 482 5.86 -12.75 18.81
N GLY A 483 4.92 -13.22 19.62
CA GLY A 483 5.11 -13.43 21.04
C GLY A 483 6.13 -14.54 21.27
N VAL A 484 7.08 -14.32 22.18
CA VAL A 484 8.21 -15.25 22.40
C VAL A 484 8.60 -15.37 23.85
N GLU A 485 9.09 -16.56 24.22
CA GLU A 485 9.65 -16.80 25.54
C GLU A 485 10.93 -15.97 25.78
N THR A 486 10.95 -15.22 26.88
CA THR A 486 12.15 -14.50 27.32
C THR A 486 13.31 -15.46 27.62
N GLY A 487 14.54 -15.03 27.32
CA GLY A 487 15.75 -15.82 27.57
C GLY A 487 16.02 -16.95 26.56
N LYS A 488 15.15 -17.15 25.58
CA LYS A 488 15.40 -18.01 24.40
C LYS A 488 16.03 -17.20 23.27
N ARG A 489 16.49 -17.91 22.23
CA ARG A 489 16.96 -17.31 20.98
C ARG A 489 16.19 -17.91 19.82
N TYR A 490 16.06 -17.11 18.77
CA TYR A 490 15.28 -17.46 17.60
C TYR A 490 16.07 -17.20 16.32
N GLN A 491 15.69 -17.82 15.21
CA GLN A 491 16.22 -17.52 13.89
C GLN A 491 15.05 -17.50 12.91
N ALA A 492 14.95 -16.45 12.10
CA ALA A 492 13.94 -16.37 11.06
C ALA A 492 14.51 -16.84 9.71
N ARG A 493 13.74 -17.68 9.02
CA ARG A 493 13.87 -17.93 7.58
C ARG A 493 12.82 -17.09 6.88
N ILE A 494 13.25 -16.18 6.02
CA ILE A 494 12.39 -15.26 5.29
C ILE A 494 12.50 -15.59 3.79
N ARG A 495 11.36 -15.75 3.12
CA ARG A 495 11.28 -15.86 1.65
C ARG A 495 10.49 -14.66 1.11
N PHE A 496 11.14 -13.83 0.32
CA PHE A 496 10.51 -12.70 -0.37
C PHE A 496 9.77 -13.15 -1.64
N PRO A 497 8.81 -12.35 -2.16
CA PRO A 497 8.08 -12.65 -3.41
C PRO A 497 8.99 -12.93 -4.62
N SER A 498 10.16 -12.30 -4.71
CA SER A 498 11.15 -12.59 -5.77
C SER A 498 11.70 -14.02 -5.73
N GLY A 499 11.48 -14.76 -4.64
CA GLY A 499 12.11 -16.04 -4.34
C GLY A 499 13.43 -15.93 -3.58
N THR A 500 13.90 -14.71 -3.28
CA THR A 500 15.08 -14.50 -2.44
C THR A 500 14.82 -15.03 -1.03
N GLU A 501 15.72 -15.89 -0.54
CA GLU A 501 15.66 -16.40 0.83
C GLU A 501 16.76 -15.79 1.70
N ILE A 502 16.39 -15.35 2.90
CA ILE A 502 17.30 -14.84 3.92
C ILE A 502 17.13 -15.67 5.18
N ARG A 503 18.26 -16.01 5.82
CA ARG A 503 18.29 -16.48 7.20
C ARG A 503 18.92 -15.41 8.07
N THR A 504 18.23 -15.02 9.13
CA THR A 504 18.74 -14.00 10.04
C THR A 504 19.89 -14.56 10.89
N ALA A 505 20.69 -13.66 11.46
CA ALA A 505 21.45 -14.01 12.67
C ALA A 505 20.47 -14.38 13.81
N PRO A 506 20.93 -15.09 14.85
CA PRO A 506 20.11 -15.34 16.03
C PRO A 506 19.53 -14.05 16.62
N LEU A 507 18.21 -14.02 16.76
CA LEU A 507 17.40 -12.93 17.27
C LEU A 507 17.14 -13.14 18.77
N ALA A 508 17.19 -12.04 19.53
CA ALA A 508 16.85 -12.01 20.95
C ALA A 508 15.47 -11.37 21.16
N PRO A 509 14.63 -11.90 22.08
CA PRO A 509 13.36 -11.27 22.45
C PRO A 509 13.50 -9.79 22.83
N GLY A 510 12.42 -9.03 22.60
CA GLY A 510 12.28 -7.61 22.96
C GLY A 510 12.81 -6.64 21.91
N GLY A 511 12.89 -7.06 20.64
CA GLY A 511 13.53 -6.27 19.58
C GLY A 511 12.68 -6.14 18.32
N ILE A 512 12.83 -4.97 17.68
CA ILE A 512 12.35 -4.68 16.32
C ILE A 512 13.54 -4.87 15.36
N TYR A 513 13.40 -5.76 14.39
CA TYR A 513 14.46 -6.20 13.49
C TYR A 513 14.13 -5.82 12.04
N PRO A 514 14.75 -4.74 11.50
CA PRO A 514 14.63 -4.42 10.09
C PRO A 514 15.41 -5.43 9.25
N VAL A 515 14.76 -6.02 8.24
CA VAL A 515 15.39 -6.98 7.31
C VAL A 515 15.09 -6.59 5.87
N ALA A 516 16.14 -6.17 5.15
CA ALA A 516 16.04 -5.88 3.73
C ALA A 516 16.37 -7.10 2.88
N GLU A 517 15.66 -7.28 1.76
CA GLU A 517 15.86 -8.37 0.80
C GLU A 517 17.30 -8.42 0.23
N SER A 518 17.95 -7.26 0.11
CA SER A 518 19.38 -7.16 -0.15
C SER A 518 19.98 -5.90 0.47
N GLY A 519 21.28 -5.91 0.74
CA GLY A 519 21.99 -4.83 1.42
C GLY A 519 23.08 -4.16 0.59
N GLY A 520 23.60 -3.04 1.10
CA GLY A 520 24.79 -2.37 0.58
C GLY A 520 24.68 -1.96 -0.90
N MET A 521 25.77 -2.14 -1.64
CA MET A 521 25.86 -1.75 -3.05
C MET A 521 24.85 -2.48 -3.94
N GLN A 522 24.55 -3.75 -3.64
CA GLN A 522 23.57 -4.54 -4.40
C GLN A 522 22.18 -3.89 -4.36
N LYS A 523 21.75 -3.43 -3.18
CA LYS A 523 20.48 -2.70 -3.01
C LYS A 523 20.44 -1.45 -3.87
N SER A 524 21.48 -0.61 -3.77
CA SER A 524 21.57 0.64 -4.53
C SER A 524 21.55 0.42 -6.04
N VAL A 525 22.28 -0.59 -6.51
CA VAL A 525 22.35 -0.95 -7.93
C VAL A 525 20.99 -1.46 -8.41
N THR A 526 20.37 -2.37 -7.67
CA THR A 526 19.05 -2.95 -8.02
C THR A 526 17.98 -1.86 -8.11
N ARG A 527 17.92 -0.96 -7.13
CA ARG A 527 16.99 0.19 -7.16
C ARG A 527 17.23 1.12 -8.33
N ALA A 528 18.49 1.42 -8.65
CA ALA A 528 18.82 2.25 -9.79
C ALA A 528 18.35 1.61 -11.11
N PHE A 529 18.54 0.30 -11.27
CA PHE A 529 18.05 -0.44 -12.43
C PHE A 529 16.53 -0.47 -12.51
N GLN A 530 15.83 -0.77 -11.42
CA GLN A 530 14.37 -0.77 -11.37
C GLN A 530 13.81 0.62 -11.68
N TYR A 531 14.34 1.67 -11.03
CA TYR A 531 13.94 3.04 -11.30
C TYR A 531 14.11 3.39 -12.78
N ALA A 532 15.27 3.07 -13.37
CA ALA A 532 15.51 3.28 -14.80
C ALA A 532 14.52 2.48 -15.68
N ALA A 533 14.18 1.24 -15.29
CA ALA A 533 13.19 0.43 -15.98
C ALA A 533 11.77 1.02 -15.86
N ARG A 534 11.38 1.56 -14.71
CA ARG A 534 10.10 2.26 -14.52
C ARG A 534 10.00 3.50 -15.39
N VAL A 535 11.03 4.35 -15.36
CA VAL A 535 11.12 5.53 -16.22
C VAL A 535 11.06 5.11 -17.70
N GLY A 536 11.75 4.04 -18.08
CA GLY A 536 11.70 3.49 -19.44
C GLY A 536 10.36 2.85 -19.83
N ARG A 537 9.49 2.49 -18.88
CA ARG A 537 8.13 1.98 -19.12
C ARG A 537 7.09 3.11 -19.18
N SER A 538 7.41 4.29 -18.67
CA SER A 538 6.52 5.46 -18.69
C SER A 538 6.32 5.98 -20.11
N GLU A 539 5.06 6.14 -20.52
CA GLU A 539 4.72 6.72 -21.82
C GLU A 539 5.14 8.19 -21.91
N ASP A 540 5.03 8.94 -20.80
CA ASP A 540 5.47 10.33 -20.71
C ASP A 540 6.98 10.46 -20.99
N PHE A 541 7.80 9.52 -20.52
CA PHE A 541 9.24 9.55 -20.80
C PHE A 541 9.52 9.45 -22.29
N TRP A 542 8.88 8.51 -22.99
CA TRP A 542 9.08 8.35 -24.44
C TRP A 542 8.47 9.49 -25.24
N LEU A 543 7.32 10.02 -24.83
CA LEU A 543 6.68 11.16 -25.48
C LEU A 543 7.56 12.42 -25.34
N ASN A 544 8.09 12.68 -24.15
CA ASN A 544 9.05 13.76 -23.91
C ASN A 544 10.38 13.55 -24.67
N THR A 545 10.88 12.32 -24.73
CA THR A 545 12.11 11.99 -25.47
C THR A 545 11.91 12.18 -26.98
N LEU A 546 10.80 11.69 -27.54
CA LEU A 546 10.45 11.88 -28.95
C LEU A 546 10.27 13.37 -29.27
N LEU A 547 9.64 14.12 -28.37
CA LEU A 547 9.52 15.56 -28.48
C LEU A 547 10.91 16.20 -28.51
N LEU A 548 11.78 15.91 -27.54
CA LEU A 548 13.15 16.43 -27.48
C LEU A 548 13.95 16.11 -28.75
N LEU A 549 13.84 14.89 -29.28
CA LEU A 549 14.47 14.50 -30.54
C LEU A 549 13.90 15.28 -31.73
N THR A 550 12.59 15.49 -31.77
CA THR A 550 11.92 16.31 -32.79
C THR A 550 12.41 17.77 -32.72
N TRP A 551 12.56 18.30 -31.51
CA TRP A 551 13.13 19.63 -31.25
C TRP A 551 14.57 19.74 -31.77
N LEU A 552 15.42 18.75 -31.45
CA LEU A 552 16.80 18.67 -31.95
C LEU A 552 16.83 18.65 -33.48
N LEU A 553 15.95 17.88 -34.13
CA LEU A 553 15.87 17.81 -35.59
C LEU A 553 15.39 19.13 -36.22
N LEU A 554 14.37 19.78 -35.66
CA LEU A 554 13.89 21.08 -36.12
C LEU A 554 14.98 22.16 -35.98
N LEU A 555 15.71 22.16 -34.86
CA LEU A 555 16.83 23.06 -34.62
C LEU A 555 17.96 22.83 -35.63
N ILE A 556 18.34 21.58 -35.89
CA ILE A 556 19.35 21.22 -36.91
C ILE A 556 18.89 21.66 -38.31
N GLY A 557 17.61 21.46 -38.65
CA GLY A 557 17.02 21.90 -39.92
C GLY A 557 17.07 23.41 -40.11
N PHE A 558 16.67 24.16 -39.08
CA PHE A 558 16.74 25.62 -39.06
C PHE A 558 18.19 26.13 -39.17
N MET A 559 19.13 25.49 -38.49
CA MET A 559 20.56 25.79 -38.59
C MET A 559 21.08 25.60 -40.01
N ARG A 560 20.77 24.47 -40.65
CA ARG A 560 21.17 24.20 -42.05
C ARG A 560 20.58 25.22 -43.02
N PHE A 561 19.32 25.59 -42.84
CA PHE A 561 18.67 26.62 -43.65
C PHE A 561 19.33 27.99 -43.47
N SER A 562 19.59 28.39 -42.23
CA SER A 562 20.18 29.69 -41.88
C SER A 562 21.63 29.81 -42.36
N ILE A 563 22.46 28.78 -42.16
CA ILE A 563 23.85 28.76 -42.65
C ILE A 563 23.88 28.87 -44.18
N ARG A 564 23.05 28.10 -44.90
CA ARG A 564 22.99 28.13 -46.37
C ARG A 564 22.56 29.49 -46.91
N ARG A 565 21.63 30.16 -46.22
CA ARG A 565 21.04 31.42 -46.70
C ARG A 565 21.94 32.64 -46.45
N TYR A 566 22.88 32.58 -45.50
CA TYR A 566 23.51 33.79 -44.97
C TYR A 566 25.02 33.70 -44.64
N LEU A 567 25.73 32.59 -44.91
CA LEU A 567 27.21 32.48 -44.78
C LEU A 567 27.80 32.98 -43.44
N TRP A 568 27.36 32.39 -42.33
CA TRP A 568 27.68 32.83 -40.96
C TRP A 568 29.12 32.47 -40.51
N GLN A 569 29.74 33.31 -39.66
CA GLN A 569 30.99 33.01 -38.94
C GLN A 569 30.72 32.26 -37.62
N ASN A 570 31.50 31.20 -37.38
CA ASN A 570 31.25 30.09 -36.43
C ASN A 570 30.91 30.46 -34.96
N ASN A 571 31.38 31.59 -34.42
CA ASN A 571 31.27 31.84 -32.97
C ASN A 571 29.88 32.37 -32.54
N GLN A 572 29.22 33.18 -33.38
CA GLN A 572 27.90 33.74 -33.09
C GLN A 572 26.82 32.64 -33.10
N THR A 573 26.92 31.70 -34.06
CA THR A 573 25.99 30.58 -34.19
C THR A 573 26.12 29.57 -33.06
N THR A 574 27.33 29.37 -32.52
CA THR A 574 27.59 28.45 -31.40
C THR A 574 27.06 29.01 -30.08
N LEU A 575 27.32 30.31 -29.79
CA LEU A 575 26.79 30.97 -28.59
C LEU A 575 25.26 31.02 -28.58
N PHE A 576 24.65 31.15 -29.76
CA PHE A 576 23.21 31.09 -29.97
C PHE A 576 22.62 29.71 -29.62
N LEU A 577 23.24 28.62 -30.11
CA LEU A 577 22.80 27.25 -29.82
C LEU A 577 22.79 26.93 -28.32
N ILE A 578 23.87 27.33 -27.63
CA ILE A 578 24.00 27.11 -26.18
C ILE A 578 22.90 27.88 -25.44
N SER A 579 22.67 29.14 -25.79
CA SER A 579 21.63 29.99 -25.18
C SER A 579 20.21 29.40 -25.32
N THR A 580 19.85 28.92 -26.51
CA THR A 580 18.53 28.33 -26.78
C THR A 580 18.34 27.00 -26.06
N MET A 581 19.37 26.15 -26.01
CA MET A 581 19.32 24.89 -25.25
C MET A 581 19.20 25.13 -23.75
N VAL A 582 19.94 26.09 -23.20
CA VAL A 582 19.86 26.47 -21.78
C VAL A 582 18.48 27.03 -21.44
N LEU A 583 17.92 27.92 -22.27
CA LEU A 583 16.60 28.50 -22.01
C LEU A 583 15.48 27.45 -22.10
N GLY A 584 15.53 26.54 -23.07
CA GLY A 584 14.60 25.42 -23.18
C GLY A 584 14.68 24.48 -21.96
N TYR A 585 15.88 24.20 -21.48
CA TYR A 585 16.10 23.39 -20.29
C TYR A 585 15.62 24.08 -19.00
N LEU A 586 15.83 25.39 -18.85
CA LEU A 586 15.32 26.15 -17.70
C LEU A 586 13.79 26.19 -17.65
N ILE A 587 13.13 26.33 -18.81
CA ILE A 587 11.66 26.26 -18.90
C ILE A 587 11.16 24.86 -18.57
N PHE A 588 11.86 23.81 -19.01
CA PHE A 588 11.56 22.43 -18.62
C PHE A 588 11.62 22.24 -17.10
N LEU A 589 12.66 22.76 -16.43
CA LEU A 589 12.76 22.72 -14.97
C LEU A 589 11.63 23.50 -14.28
N LEU A 590 11.30 24.69 -14.78
CA LEU A 590 10.23 25.54 -14.24
C LEU A 590 8.83 24.94 -14.37
N LEU A 591 8.62 24.06 -15.34
CA LEU A 591 7.33 23.41 -15.61
C LEU A 591 7.27 21.97 -15.07
N SER A 592 8.29 21.52 -14.33
CA SER A 592 8.26 20.21 -13.67
C SER A 592 7.08 20.15 -12.69
N GLY A 593 6.18 19.18 -12.89
CA GLY A 593 4.97 18.98 -12.09
C GLY A 593 3.67 19.55 -12.67
N GLN A 594 3.67 20.09 -13.89
CA GLN A 594 2.45 20.47 -14.61
C GLN A 594 1.98 19.34 -15.56
N PRO A 595 0.66 19.26 -15.88
CA PRO A 595 0.13 18.33 -16.88
C PRO A 595 0.86 18.41 -18.23
N THR A 596 1.12 17.27 -18.86
CA THR A 596 1.96 17.13 -20.06
C THR A 596 1.54 18.07 -21.20
N TRP A 597 0.23 18.30 -21.38
CA TRP A 597 -0.30 19.21 -22.41
C TRP A 597 -0.01 20.70 -22.14
N ILE A 598 0.08 21.12 -20.88
CA ILE A 598 0.44 22.50 -20.49
C ILE A 598 1.92 22.74 -20.78
N VAL A 599 2.76 21.77 -20.40
CA VAL A 599 4.19 21.78 -20.73
C VAL A 599 4.39 21.88 -22.24
N LEU A 600 3.63 21.10 -23.01
CA LEU A 600 3.63 21.12 -24.48
C LEU A 600 3.24 22.49 -25.06
N LEU A 601 2.12 23.08 -24.62
CA LEU A 601 1.67 24.38 -25.13
C LEU A 601 2.68 25.48 -24.81
N ALA A 602 3.24 25.49 -23.60
CA ALA A 602 4.23 26.47 -23.19
C ALA A 602 5.54 26.34 -23.99
N GLN A 603 6.00 25.11 -24.23
CA GLN A 603 7.19 24.84 -25.04
C GLN A 603 6.98 25.25 -26.51
N ILE A 604 5.85 24.87 -27.13
CA ILE A 604 5.52 25.24 -28.51
C ILE A 604 5.39 26.76 -28.64
N GLY A 605 4.67 27.41 -27.72
CA GLY A 605 4.49 28.87 -27.71
C GLY A 605 5.82 29.61 -27.54
N THR A 606 6.70 29.13 -26.67
CA THR A 606 8.04 29.72 -26.51
C THR A 606 8.87 29.55 -27.76
N LEU A 607 8.86 28.37 -28.40
CA LEU A 607 9.58 28.11 -29.64
C LEU A 607 9.15 29.07 -30.75
N LEU A 608 7.85 29.17 -31.00
CA LEU A 608 7.30 30.02 -32.05
C LEU A 608 7.67 31.48 -31.82
N THR A 609 7.59 31.93 -30.58
CA THR A 609 7.97 33.29 -30.18
C THR A 609 9.46 33.53 -30.37
N LEU A 610 10.32 32.59 -29.96
CA LEU A 610 11.76 32.68 -30.17
C LEU A 610 12.08 32.75 -31.67
N MET A 611 11.53 31.83 -32.46
CA MET A 611 11.74 31.77 -33.91
C MET A 611 11.27 33.05 -34.61
N ALA A 612 10.16 33.65 -34.18
CA ALA A 612 9.65 34.91 -34.73
C ALA A 612 10.54 36.11 -34.37
N VAL A 613 10.92 36.25 -33.09
CA VAL A 613 11.84 37.30 -32.63
C VAL A 613 13.19 37.17 -33.34
N LEU A 614 13.67 35.95 -33.52
CA LEU A 614 14.89 35.64 -34.25
C LEU A 614 14.78 36.00 -35.72
N ALA A 615 13.74 35.56 -36.43
CA ALA A 615 13.54 35.93 -37.83
C ALA A 615 13.56 37.45 -38.02
N GLY A 616 12.91 38.21 -37.13
CA GLY A 616 12.92 39.68 -37.15
C GLY A 616 14.27 40.31 -36.84
N PHE A 617 14.99 39.82 -35.82
CA PHE A 617 16.33 40.30 -35.49
C PHE A 617 17.34 40.00 -36.61
N MET A 618 17.21 38.82 -37.22
CA MET A 618 18.09 38.31 -38.28
C MET A 618 17.86 39.05 -39.59
N GLU A 619 16.60 39.36 -39.93
CA GLU A 619 16.28 40.23 -41.07
C GLU A 619 16.88 41.63 -40.87
N LYS A 620 16.81 42.17 -39.65
CA LYS A 620 17.40 43.47 -39.31
C LYS A 620 18.93 43.47 -39.48
N LEU A 621 19.62 42.43 -39.00
CA LEU A 621 21.07 42.27 -39.20
C LEU A 621 21.45 42.14 -40.68
N HIS A 622 20.72 41.32 -41.44
CA HIS A 622 20.97 41.16 -42.87
C HIS A 622 20.79 42.48 -43.64
N ARG A 623 19.77 43.27 -43.31
CA ARG A 623 19.56 44.62 -43.87
C ARG A 623 20.73 45.56 -43.56
N ILE A 624 21.27 45.50 -42.34
CA ILE A 624 22.44 46.31 -41.94
C ILE A 624 23.70 45.89 -42.72
N GLU A 625 23.92 44.59 -42.91
CA GLU A 625 25.07 44.08 -43.67
C GLU A 625 24.97 44.37 -45.18
N THR A 626 23.78 44.19 -45.78
CA THR A 626 23.55 44.55 -47.19
C THR A 626 23.70 46.06 -47.41
N GLN A 627 23.24 46.90 -46.49
CA GLN A 627 23.52 48.34 -46.53
C GLN A 627 25.02 48.63 -46.46
N ARG A 628 25.76 47.99 -45.53
CA ARG A 628 27.23 48.14 -45.44
C ARG A 628 27.97 47.71 -46.72
N TYR A 629 27.52 46.64 -47.36
CA TYR A 629 28.09 46.18 -48.64
C TYR A 629 27.81 47.18 -49.77
N GLY A 630 26.57 47.72 -49.83
CA GLY A 630 26.19 48.78 -50.75
C GLY A 630 27.07 50.04 -50.58
N TYR A 631 27.28 50.49 -49.34
CA TYR A 631 28.16 51.63 -49.06
C TYR A 631 29.62 51.38 -49.46
N ARG A 632 30.16 50.17 -49.24
CA ARG A 632 31.51 49.81 -49.68
C ARG A 632 31.66 49.81 -51.20
N GLN A 633 30.66 49.32 -51.92
CA GLN A 633 30.66 49.31 -53.39
C GLN A 633 30.53 50.73 -53.96
N LEU A 634 29.73 51.57 -53.30
CA LEU A 634 29.60 52.99 -53.63
C LEU A 634 30.91 53.76 -53.37
N LEU A 635 31.60 53.47 -52.26
CA LEU A 635 32.93 53.99 -51.94
C LEU A 635 34.01 53.52 -52.94
N GLN A 636 33.97 52.26 -53.39
CA GLN A 636 34.88 51.76 -54.44
C GLN A 636 34.61 52.42 -55.79
N ASN A 637 33.34 52.57 -56.20
CA ASN A 637 32.99 53.27 -57.43
C ASN A 637 33.36 54.75 -57.37
N PHE A 638 33.13 55.41 -56.22
CA PHE A 638 33.55 56.79 -55.97
C PHE A 638 35.09 56.93 -56.02
N SER A 639 35.83 55.98 -55.43
CA SER A 639 37.28 55.89 -55.51
C SER A 639 37.79 55.72 -56.95
N GLN A 640 37.15 54.87 -57.75
CA GLN A 640 37.50 54.68 -59.17
C GLN A 640 37.19 55.92 -60.01
N GLN A 641 36.07 56.60 -59.76
CA GLN A 641 35.74 57.88 -60.40
C GLN A 641 36.77 58.97 -60.03
N LEU A 642 37.23 59.03 -58.78
CA LEU A 642 38.30 59.92 -58.34
C LEU A 642 39.64 59.65 -59.06
N ILE A 643 39.98 58.38 -59.31
CA ILE A 643 41.18 57.99 -60.05
C ILE A 643 41.06 58.38 -61.53
N PHE A 644 39.89 58.23 -62.14
CA PHE A 644 39.63 58.65 -63.52
C PHE A 644 39.70 60.18 -63.68
N ILE A 645 39.17 60.92 -62.72
CA ILE A 645 39.19 62.39 -62.70
C ILE A 645 40.61 62.93 -62.46
N LYS A 646 41.41 62.28 -61.60
CA LYS A 646 42.82 62.67 -61.32
C LYS A 646 43.73 62.66 -62.57
N ASN A 647 43.44 61.81 -63.56
CA ASN A 647 44.23 61.70 -64.79
C ASN A 647 43.79 62.65 -65.92
N ASN A 648 42.77 63.48 -65.68
CA ASN A 648 42.32 64.50 -66.63
C ASN A 648 42.24 65.86 -65.89
N SER A 649 43.28 66.68 -66.06
CA SER A 649 43.52 67.89 -65.24
C SER A 649 42.34 68.87 -65.25
N GLU A 650 41.61 68.97 -66.35
CA GLU A 650 40.46 69.87 -66.49
C GLU A 650 39.23 69.37 -65.69
N LEU A 651 39.01 68.06 -65.64
CA LEU A 651 37.94 67.45 -64.82
C LEU A 651 38.29 67.48 -63.33
N TYR A 652 39.57 67.33 -62.98
CA TYR A 652 40.04 67.42 -61.59
C TYR A 652 39.84 68.83 -61.02
N GLU A 653 40.20 69.88 -61.77
CA GLU A 653 39.97 71.26 -61.32
C GLU A 653 38.48 71.60 -61.21
N ARG A 654 37.63 71.15 -62.14
CA ARG A 654 36.16 71.31 -62.03
C ARG A 654 35.57 70.54 -60.85
N LEU A 655 36.05 69.33 -60.57
CA LEU A 655 35.60 68.55 -59.41
C LEU A 655 36.02 69.23 -58.11
N VAL A 656 37.27 69.69 -58.00
CA VAL A 656 37.77 70.42 -56.82
C VAL A 656 37.01 71.73 -56.62
N SER A 657 36.71 72.48 -57.69
CA SER A 657 35.91 73.72 -57.57
C SER A 657 34.45 73.44 -57.19
N THR A 658 33.84 72.38 -57.73
CA THR A 658 32.48 71.95 -57.40
C THR A 658 32.39 71.44 -55.95
N ILE A 659 33.40 70.70 -55.48
CA ILE A 659 33.50 70.26 -54.08
C ILE A 659 33.74 71.45 -53.15
N GLN A 660 34.59 72.41 -53.53
CA GLN A 660 34.78 73.64 -52.76
C GLN A 660 33.52 74.52 -52.73
N GLN A 661 32.73 74.55 -53.80
CA GLN A 661 31.44 75.26 -53.84
C GLN A 661 30.35 74.54 -53.04
N SER A 662 30.29 73.20 -53.09
CA SER A 662 29.30 72.42 -52.33
C SER A 662 29.65 72.28 -50.84
N MET A 663 30.92 72.30 -50.45
CA MET A 663 31.35 72.37 -49.05
C MET A 663 31.22 73.78 -48.44
N LYS A 664 30.98 74.83 -49.24
CA LYS A 664 30.75 76.19 -48.74
C LYS A 664 29.27 76.55 -48.53
N VAL A 665 28.35 75.59 -48.59
CA VAL A 665 26.93 75.82 -48.32
C VAL A 665 26.50 75.10 -47.04
N THR A 666 26.49 75.89 -45.96
CA THR A 666 25.64 75.79 -44.75
C THR A 666 25.45 74.42 -44.08
N PHE A 667 26.33 74.09 -43.14
CA PHE A 667 25.92 73.39 -41.91
C PHE A 667 26.80 73.84 -40.74
N CYS A 668 26.58 75.08 -40.31
CA CYS A 668 26.89 75.58 -38.98
C CYS A 668 26.01 76.82 -38.72
N SER A 669 24.75 76.57 -38.39
CA SER A 669 23.93 77.53 -37.65
C SER A 669 22.78 76.80 -36.95
N ALA A 670 22.81 76.91 -35.62
CA ALA A 670 21.69 76.84 -34.67
C ALA A 670 21.32 75.49 -34.00
N LEU A 671 21.61 75.49 -32.68
CA LEU A 671 21.14 74.69 -31.51
C LEU A 671 22.19 73.68 -31.00
N GLU A 672 22.94 73.85 -29.89
CA GLU A 672 22.70 74.50 -28.57
C GLU A 672 21.34 74.15 -27.95
N VAL A 673 21.15 73.64 -26.73
CA VAL A 673 21.95 73.06 -25.63
C VAL A 673 20.94 72.26 -24.80
N GLU A 674 21.36 71.09 -24.28
CA GLU A 674 20.98 70.28 -23.09
C GLU A 674 20.86 68.78 -23.39
#